data_AF-A0A1I0R3K2-F1
#
_entry.id   AF-A0A1I0R3K2-F1
#
_cell.length_a   1.000
_cell.length_b   1.000
_cell.length_c   1.000
_cell.angle_alpha   90.00
_cell.angle_beta   90.00
_cell.angle_gamma   90.00
#
_symmetry.space_group_name_H-M   'P 1'
#
loop_
_entity.id
_entity.type
_entity.pdbx_description
1 polymer ?
#
loop_
_entity_poly.entity_id
_entity_poly.type
_entity_poly.pdbx_seq_one_letter_code
_entity_poly.pdbx_strand_id
1 'polypeptide(L)'
;MKRFVKLLLVFCIYMSETQAQWQIQPAPLQTRWAKDVTPDKVLPEYPRPQLVRTDWQNLNGLWQYAITDKDAAQPTQFDGQILVPFAIESSLSGVKKPVLPTQRLWYKRTFSKPDTKNDQRILLHFGAVDWQTTVFVNGKEAGTHTGGYQNFSFDITDLLQSGDNELVVSVYDPTDQGPNPHGKQVLKPQGIRYTATTGIWQTVWLETVPPVYISSLKMVPEVDGGYLSLTVNTTGAASDYTIEAVASANSKTVSSIKGSANTTLKLPVKNAHLWSPEDPFLYDLSIRLVKKGTTEDQITSYFGMRKIAIKKDPKGQERIFLNDKYTYNLGVLDQGFWPDGIYTAPTDDALQFDIAAIKGMGFNTIRKHIKIEPARWYYHADKLGMLVWQDMVTCASLQPDAKKAFEEENTANVQQLFNYPSIICWVLFNEGWYTYDQPRLTEWLQKTDHSRLINGHTGENYGTDGPQNPAEKWANSDLTDIHDYPGPGTAPALPGKARVLGEWGGVGVPVKGHQWNAAAGWGYVKITPSEMSDKYAGMVKRLKVYETEGLSGSIYTEPYDVEIEENGLMTYDREIIKVPLATLRQIHAPFVAQERSKLLIPMLALKDADTTSIPDPNRKQFLAILEQEADAKKSHDWKPMTDNLTDYLKKGGTSFSPAKISSMATKVFNGTSDTVLLNQALAWMKQVVEMEKNSVTMTAYANLLYKLGHREDALKWQERGTILSPESDMKMYQEIWDKMKKGENTWP
;
A
#
# COMPACT_ATOMS: atom_id res chain seq x y z
N MET A 1 -11.14 53.53 -66.98
CA MET A 1 -10.68 52.13 -66.93
C MET A 1 -9.60 52.06 -65.84
N LYS A 2 -9.68 51.19 -64.82
CA LYS A 2 -9.21 49.77 -64.80
C LYS A 2 -7.80 49.65 -65.43
N ARG A 3 -6.74 49.06 -64.87
CA ARG A 3 -6.35 48.33 -63.61
C ARG A 3 -4.80 48.51 -63.50
N PHE A 4 -4.00 48.12 -62.50
CA PHE A 4 -4.13 47.35 -61.23
C PHE A 4 -2.88 47.66 -60.35
N VAL A 5 -2.91 47.47 -59.03
CA VAL A 5 -1.71 47.29 -58.17
C VAL A 5 -1.97 46.13 -57.22
N LYS A 6 -1.03 45.18 -57.10
CA LYS A 6 -1.12 44.03 -56.18
C LYS A 6 -0.68 44.47 -54.78
N LEU A 7 -1.50 44.20 -53.77
CA LEU A 7 -1.10 44.22 -52.37
C LEU A 7 -0.83 42.76 -51.94
N LEU A 8 0.36 42.45 -51.42
CA LEU A 8 0.59 41.17 -50.72
C LEU A 8 0.07 41.31 -49.28
N LEU A 9 -0.84 40.42 -48.90
CA LEU A 9 -1.23 40.20 -47.51
C LEU A 9 -0.38 39.06 -46.94
N VAL A 10 0.47 39.37 -45.97
CA VAL A 10 1.18 38.37 -45.17
C VAL A 10 0.22 37.88 -44.10
N PHE A 11 -0.16 36.60 -44.18
CA PHE A 11 -1.01 35.95 -43.19
C PHE A 11 -0.12 35.30 -42.11
N CYS A 12 0.03 35.94 -40.96
CA CYS A 12 0.67 35.30 -39.81
C CYS A 12 -0.28 34.25 -39.23
N ILE A 13 0.00 32.97 -39.51
CA ILE A 13 -0.70 31.85 -38.87
C ILE A 13 -0.15 31.72 -37.44
N TYR A 14 -0.93 32.16 -36.45
CA TYR A 14 -0.73 31.72 -35.07
C TYR A 14 -1.12 30.25 -34.98
N MET A 15 -0.15 29.35 -34.96
CA MET A 15 -0.37 28.00 -34.46
C MET A 15 -0.48 28.08 -32.94
N SER A 16 -1.70 28.05 -32.42
CA SER A 16 -1.93 27.71 -31.02
C SER A 16 -1.63 26.22 -30.84
N GLU A 17 -0.52 25.89 -30.19
CA GLU A 17 -0.33 24.54 -29.66
C GLU A 17 -1.47 24.26 -28.68
N THR A 18 -2.38 23.37 -29.07
CA THR A 18 -3.44 22.89 -28.19
C THR A 18 -2.79 21.98 -27.16
N GLN A 19 -2.35 22.54 -26.03
CA GLN A 19 -1.99 21.75 -24.86
C GLN A 19 -3.15 20.79 -24.56
N ALA A 20 -2.85 19.50 -24.53
CA ALA A 20 -3.86 18.48 -24.30
C ALA A 20 -4.51 18.73 -22.93
N GLN A 21 -5.83 18.95 -22.93
CA GLN A 21 -6.60 19.09 -21.71
C GLN A 21 -6.48 17.78 -20.91
N TRP A 22 -6.24 17.90 -19.60
CA TRP A 22 -6.14 16.74 -18.72
C TRP A 22 -7.40 15.88 -18.81
N GLN A 23 -7.20 14.57 -18.83
CA GLN A 23 -8.22 13.54 -18.74
C GLN A 23 -7.63 12.32 -18.04
N ILE A 24 -8.45 11.56 -17.32
CA ILE A 24 -8.05 10.30 -16.70
C ILE A 24 -7.62 9.33 -17.81
N GLN A 25 -6.46 8.70 -17.67
CA GLN A 25 -5.96 7.75 -18.68
C GLN A 25 -6.73 6.41 -18.62
N PRO A 26 -6.69 5.59 -19.69
CA PRO A 26 -7.24 4.24 -19.63
C PRO A 26 -6.49 3.35 -18.62
N ALA A 27 -7.21 2.68 -17.73
CA ALA A 27 -6.69 1.69 -16.79
C ALA A 27 -7.50 0.38 -16.89
N PRO A 28 -6.92 -0.79 -16.55
CA PRO A 28 -7.64 -2.06 -16.55
C PRO A 28 -8.86 -2.08 -15.63
N LEU A 29 -8.78 -1.36 -14.49
CA LEU A 29 -9.86 -1.13 -13.54
C LEU A 29 -9.83 0.33 -13.09
N GLN A 30 -10.98 0.84 -12.64
CA GLN A 30 -11.13 2.14 -12.00
C GLN A 30 -12.15 2.00 -10.87
N THR A 31 -11.94 2.68 -9.75
CA THR A 31 -12.91 2.72 -8.66
C THR A 31 -14.08 3.65 -8.98
N ARG A 32 -15.19 3.50 -8.26
CA ARG A 32 -16.37 4.36 -8.43
C ARG A 32 -16.15 5.84 -8.09
N TRP A 33 -15.07 6.20 -7.39
CA TRP A 33 -14.70 7.57 -7.04
C TRP A 33 -13.83 8.27 -8.09
N ALA A 34 -13.23 7.54 -9.04
CA ALA A 34 -12.40 8.13 -10.10
C ALA A 34 -13.14 9.22 -10.89
N LYS A 35 -14.45 9.05 -11.12
CA LYS A 35 -15.32 10.00 -11.80
C LYS A 35 -15.52 11.34 -11.05
N ASP A 36 -15.28 11.35 -9.73
CA ASP A 36 -15.50 12.50 -8.86
C ASP A 36 -14.21 13.35 -8.74
N VAL A 37 -13.09 12.85 -9.29
CA VAL A 37 -11.79 13.53 -9.37
C VAL A 37 -11.82 14.57 -10.49
N THR A 38 -11.54 15.82 -10.12
CA THR A 38 -11.50 16.97 -11.04
C THR A 38 -10.34 17.91 -10.69
N PRO A 39 -9.75 18.61 -11.68
CA PRO A 39 -8.67 19.59 -11.48
C PRO A 39 -8.91 20.66 -10.42
N ASP A 40 -10.16 21.10 -10.27
CA ASP A 40 -10.60 22.14 -9.35
C ASP A 40 -10.99 21.62 -7.96
N LYS A 41 -11.15 20.30 -7.79
CA LYS A 41 -11.65 19.69 -6.54
C LYS A 41 -10.97 18.36 -6.18
N VAL A 42 -9.66 18.24 -6.45
CA VAL A 42 -8.85 17.07 -6.08
C VAL A 42 -8.35 17.16 -4.64
N LEU A 43 -8.80 16.23 -3.78
CA LEU A 43 -8.45 16.13 -2.36
C LEU A 43 -8.48 17.50 -1.64
N PRO A 44 -9.64 18.18 -1.60
CA PRO A 44 -9.78 19.54 -1.08
C PRO A 44 -9.71 19.63 0.45
N GLU A 45 -9.64 18.51 1.17
CA GLU A 45 -9.63 18.47 2.62
C GLU A 45 -8.27 18.89 3.22
N TYR A 46 -8.29 19.50 4.41
CA TYR A 46 -7.05 19.88 5.07
C TYR A 46 -6.19 18.64 5.41
N PRO A 47 -4.88 18.60 5.06
CA PRO A 47 -4.11 17.36 5.14
C PRO A 47 -3.69 16.91 6.55
N ARG A 48 -3.58 17.80 7.54
CA ARG A 48 -3.05 17.48 8.89
C ARG A 48 -4.12 17.46 9.98
N PRO A 49 -4.94 16.40 10.12
CA PRO A 49 -6.01 16.33 11.13
C PRO A 49 -5.51 16.41 12.60
N GLN A 50 -4.22 16.16 12.84
CA GLN A 50 -3.56 16.27 14.15
C GLN A 50 -3.01 17.68 14.47
N LEU A 51 -2.96 18.61 13.51
CA LEU A 51 -2.43 19.97 13.69
C LEU A 51 -3.12 20.92 12.71
N VAL A 52 -4.39 21.21 12.99
CA VAL A 52 -5.33 21.93 12.12
C VAL A 52 -5.20 23.44 12.26
N ARG A 53 -5.09 24.12 11.12
CA ARG A 53 -5.06 25.58 10.95
C ARG A 53 -6.20 26.03 10.03
N THR A 54 -6.69 27.24 10.23
CA THR A 54 -7.72 27.86 9.36
C THR A 54 -7.13 28.52 8.13
N ASP A 55 -5.92 29.08 8.25
CA ASP A 55 -5.33 29.98 7.26
C ASP A 55 -4.36 29.19 6.38
N TRP A 56 -4.92 28.52 5.36
CA TRP A 56 -4.20 27.65 4.44
C TRP A 56 -4.75 27.72 3.01
N GLN A 57 -3.96 27.28 2.04
CA GLN A 57 -4.35 27.24 0.63
C GLN A 57 -3.92 25.91 0.01
N ASN A 58 -4.86 25.16 -0.57
CA ASN A 58 -4.56 23.93 -1.30
C ASN A 58 -3.85 24.25 -2.64
N LEU A 59 -2.76 23.53 -2.94
CA LEU A 59 -1.99 23.63 -4.19
C LEU A 59 -2.09 22.35 -5.07
N ASN A 60 -3.06 21.49 -4.82
CA ASN A 60 -3.46 20.42 -5.76
C ASN A 60 -4.09 20.99 -7.05
N GLY A 61 -4.32 20.13 -8.03
CA GLY A 61 -4.86 20.47 -9.35
C GLY A 61 -3.81 20.32 -10.45
N LEU A 62 -3.98 20.99 -11.58
CA LEU A 62 -3.02 20.88 -12.70
C LEU A 62 -1.70 21.61 -12.42
N TRP A 63 -0.61 20.93 -12.74
CA TRP A 63 0.75 21.45 -12.82
C TRP A 63 1.34 21.06 -14.18
N GLN A 64 2.27 21.82 -14.70
CA GLN A 64 3.08 21.39 -15.84
C GLN A 64 4.06 20.29 -15.37
N TYR A 65 4.37 19.30 -16.21
CA TYR A 65 5.42 18.31 -15.94
C TYR A 65 6.43 18.16 -17.09
N ALA A 66 7.63 17.69 -16.80
CA ALA A 66 8.62 17.26 -17.77
C ALA A 66 9.48 16.12 -17.23
N ILE A 67 9.85 15.15 -18.07
CA ILE A 67 10.83 14.11 -17.73
C ILE A 67 12.13 14.39 -18.49
N THR A 68 13.22 14.61 -17.76
CA THR A 68 14.57 14.80 -18.34
C THR A 68 15.50 13.65 -17.97
N ASP A 69 16.69 13.58 -18.57
CA ASP A 69 17.79 12.81 -18.00
C ASP A 69 18.10 13.32 -16.57
N LYS A 70 18.57 12.41 -15.70
CA LYS A 70 18.84 12.63 -14.27
C LYS A 70 19.66 13.88 -13.97
N ASP A 71 20.70 14.09 -14.78
CA ASP A 71 21.72 15.12 -14.59
C ASP A 71 21.55 16.32 -15.57
N ALA A 72 20.43 16.37 -16.30
CA ALA A 72 20.10 17.51 -17.14
C ALA A 72 19.75 18.76 -16.32
N ALA A 73 19.97 19.93 -16.90
CA ALA A 73 19.52 21.20 -16.34
C ALA A 73 17.98 21.29 -16.28
N GLN A 74 17.46 22.19 -15.46
CA GLN A 74 16.03 22.47 -15.37
C GLN A 74 15.44 22.75 -16.77
N PRO A 75 14.34 22.09 -17.15
CA PRO A 75 13.77 22.22 -18.49
C PRO A 75 13.11 23.58 -18.69
N THR A 76 13.27 24.14 -19.91
CA THR A 76 12.61 25.37 -20.36
C THR A 76 11.27 25.10 -21.07
N GLN A 77 11.05 23.86 -21.49
CA GLN A 77 9.81 23.37 -22.10
C GLN A 77 9.25 22.22 -21.25
N PHE A 78 7.93 22.13 -21.14
CA PHE A 78 7.25 21.12 -20.33
C PHE A 78 6.38 20.22 -21.23
N ASP A 79 6.42 18.91 -20.97
CA ASP A 79 5.82 17.84 -21.79
C ASP A 79 4.29 17.88 -21.80
N GLY A 80 3.67 18.43 -20.76
CA GLY A 80 2.21 18.52 -20.64
C GLY A 80 1.75 18.94 -19.24
N GLN A 81 0.50 18.61 -18.93
CA GLN A 81 -0.12 18.82 -17.62
C GLN A 81 -0.25 17.50 -16.86
N ILE A 82 -0.09 17.55 -15.53
CA ILE A 82 -0.30 16.45 -14.58
C ILE A 82 -1.24 16.92 -13.47
N LEU A 83 -2.14 16.03 -13.01
CA LEU A 83 -3.00 16.30 -11.85
C LEU A 83 -2.28 15.93 -10.54
N VAL A 84 -1.79 16.93 -9.83
CA VAL A 84 -1.23 16.77 -8.48
C VAL A 84 -2.39 16.61 -7.48
N PRO A 85 -2.34 15.64 -6.54
CA PRO A 85 -1.15 14.90 -6.12
C PRO A 85 -1.20 13.42 -6.52
N PHE A 86 -1.52 13.10 -7.77
CA PHE A 86 -1.41 11.73 -8.26
C PHE A 86 -0.04 11.50 -8.91
N ALA A 87 0.66 10.45 -8.51
CA ALA A 87 1.96 10.07 -9.09
C ALA A 87 1.88 9.83 -10.60
N ILE A 88 2.97 10.09 -11.31
CA ILE A 88 2.98 10.16 -12.79
C ILE A 88 2.65 8.82 -13.49
N GLU A 89 2.90 7.70 -12.82
CA GLU A 89 2.54 6.34 -13.25
C GLU A 89 1.02 6.09 -13.21
N SER A 90 0.28 6.83 -12.39
CA SER A 90 -1.13 6.58 -12.13
C SER A 90 -2.06 7.01 -13.27
N SER A 91 -3.25 6.42 -13.31
CA SER A 91 -4.32 6.77 -14.25
C SER A 91 -4.88 8.17 -14.00
N LEU A 92 -5.05 8.55 -12.73
CA LEU A 92 -5.63 9.82 -12.29
C LEU A 92 -4.70 11.02 -12.49
N SER A 93 -3.38 10.82 -12.55
CA SER A 93 -2.43 11.86 -12.95
C SER A 93 -2.74 12.47 -14.32
N GLY A 94 -3.42 11.72 -15.19
CA GLY A 94 -3.62 12.05 -16.60
C GLY A 94 -2.40 11.82 -17.49
N VAL A 95 -1.30 11.29 -16.93
CA VAL A 95 -0.04 11.05 -17.65
C VAL A 95 0.20 9.56 -17.87
N LYS A 96 0.15 8.75 -16.80
CA LYS A 96 0.35 7.30 -16.79
C LYS A 96 1.63 6.84 -17.52
N LYS A 97 2.78 7.38 -17.11
CA LYS A 97 4.12 7.05 -17.64
C LYS A 97 5.06 6.63 -16.50
N PRO A 98 5.95 5.64 -16.70
CA PRO A 98 7.02 5.35 -15.75
C PRO A 98 8.13 6.39 -15.82
N VAL A 99 8.72 6.71 -14.67
CA VAL A 99 10.03 7.37 -14.58
C VAL A 99 11.12 6.31 -14.36
N LEU A 100 12.26 6.43 -15.04
CA LEU A 100 13.38 5.51 -14.91
C LEU A 100 14.48 6.06 -13.97
N PRO A 101 15.31 5.21 -13.33
CA PRO A 101 16.43 5.64 -12.48
C PRO A 101 17.51 6.50 -13.18
N THR A 102 17.47 6.60 -14.51
CA THR A 102 18.32 7.50 -15.30
C THR A 102 17.68 8.85 -15.60
N GLN A 103 16.49 9.12 -15.04
CA GLN A 103 15.67 10.29 -15.34
C GLN A 103 15.38 11.13 -14.09
N ARG A 104 14.77 12.30 -14.32
CA ARG A 104 14.35 13.26 -13.31
C ARG A 104 13.01 13.88 -13.74
N LEU A 105 12.06 13.90 -12.82
CA LEU A 105 10.74 14.47 -13.01
C LEU A 105 10.73 15.92 -12.52
N TRP A 106 10.26 16.83 -13.35
CA TRP A 106 10.09 18.24 -13.02
C TRP A 106 8.61 18.59 -13.02
N TYR A 107 8.19 19.37 -12.04
CA TYR A 107 6.86 19.98 -11.96
C TYR A 107 6.98 21.50 -11.97
N LYS A 108 5.99 22.19 -12.53
CA LYS A 108 5.87 23.65 -12.46
C LYS A 108 4.42 24.11 -12.28
N ARG A 109 4.20 25.07 -11.38
CA ARG A 109 2.91 25.73 -11.14
C ARG A 109 3.12 27.22 -10.84
N THR A 110 2.12 28.04 -11.14
CA THR A 110 1.99 29.40 -10.59
C THR A 110 0.96 29.44 -9.47
N PHE A 111 1.19 30.29 -8.46
CA PHE A 111 0.23 30.56 -7.38
C PHE A 111 0.34 32.02 -6.94
N SER A 112 -0.78 32.62 -6.57
CA SER A 112 -0.78 33.99 -6.03
C SER A 112 -0.33 34.00 -4.56
N LYS A 113 0.48 34.98 -4.17
CA LYS A 113 0.93 35.17 -2.78
C LYS A 113 -0.28 35.35 -1.84
N PRO A 114 -0.41 34.57 -0.76
CA PRO A 114 -1.46 34.79 0.24
C PRO A 114 -1.33 36.15 0.93
N ASP A 115 -2.46 36.75 1.31
CA ASP A 115 -2.50 38.00 2.07
C ASP A 115 -1.92 37.79 3.49
N THR A 116 -0.77 38.42 3.77
CA THR A 116 -0.10 38.38 5.09
C THR A 116 -0.24 39.69 5.85
N LYS A 117 -0.32 39.62 7.18
CA LYS A 117 -0.35 40.75 8.13
C LYS A 117 0.70 40.52 9.23
N ASN A 118 1.10 41.57 9.94
CA ASN A 118 1.91 41.46 11.19
C ASN A 118 3.12 40.51 11.08
N ASP A 119 3.92 40.67 10.02
CA ASP A 119 5.12 39.84 9.73
C ASP A 119 4.87 38.32 9.62
N GLN A 120 3.63 37.90 9.33
CA GLN A 120 3.27 36.51 9.06
C GLN A 120 4.16 35.89 7.98
N ARG A 121 4.51 34.61 8.20
CA ARG A 121 5.32 33.77 7.34
C ARG A 121 4.42 32.85 6.51
N ILE A 122 4.86 32.49 5.31
CA ILE A 122 4.22 31.52 4.42
C ILE A 122 5.07 30.26 4.39
N LEU A 123 4.50 29.16 4.88
CA LEU A 123 5.09 27.82 4.79
C LEU A 123 4.52 27.10 3.56
N LEU A 124 5.39 26.55 2.73
CA LEU A 124 5.03 25.61 1.66
C LEU A 124 5.21 24.19 2.20
N HIS A 125 4.15 23.40 2.16
CA HIS A 125 4.08 22.03 2.67
C HIS A 125 3.86 21.02 1.54
N PHE A 126 4.50 19.85 1.70
CA PHE A 126 4.27 18.65 0.91
C PHE A 126 3.91 17.50 1.85
N GLY A 127 2.87 16.73 1.51
CA GLY A 127 2.47 15.57 2.32
C GLY A 127 3.45 14.40 2.21
N ALA A 128 3.92 14.14 1.00
CA ALA A 128 5.00 13.22 0.64
C ALA A 128 5.34 13.40 -0.85
N VAL A 129 6.60 13.18 -1.24
CA VAL A 129 7.09 13.22 -2.62
C VAL A 129 8.16 12.15 -2.78
N ASP A 130 7.96 11.16 -3.66
CA ASP A 130 8.86 10.01 -3.78
C ASP A 130 9.99 10.29 -4.81
N TRP A 131 11.27 10.44 -4.43
CA TRP A 131 11.81 10.49 -3.04
C TRP A 131 12.83 11.61 -2.80
N GLN A 132 13.67 11.98 -3.79
CA GLN A 132 14.67 13.04 -3.65
C GLN A 132 14.20 14.32 -4.32
N THR A 133 13.80 15.29 -3.50
CA THR A 133 13.09 16.49 -3.93
C THR A 133 13.94 17.75 -3.74
N THR A 134 13.96 18.63 -4.75
CA THR A 134 14.46 20.01 -4.64
C THR A 134 13.35 20.98 -5.04
N VAL A 135 13.11 22.00 -4.24
CA VAL A 135 12.03 22.98 -4.45
C VAL A 135 12.61 24.35 -4.76
N PHE A 136 12.07 25.02 -5.78
CA PHE A 136 12.44 26.37 -6.18
C PHE A 136 11.21 27.29 -6.19
N VAL A 137 11.36 28.51 -5.67
CA VAL A 137 10.35 29.57 -5.73
C VAL A 137 10.96 30.78 -6.45
N ASN A 138 10.32 31.24 -7.52
CA ASN A 138 10.80 32.34 -8.37
C ASN A 138 12.28 32.18 -8.80
N GLY A 139 12.66 30.96 -9.19
CA GLY A 139 14.03 30.62 -9.62
C GLY A 139 15.09 30.53 -8.50
N LYS A 140 14.71 30.67 -7.22
CA LYS A 140 15.59 30.49 -6.06
C LYS A 140 15.27 29.19 -5.35
N GLU A 141 16.29 28.45 -4.92
CA GLU A 141 16.11 27.24 -4.12
C GLU A 141 15.49 27.57 -2.75
N ALA A 142 14.41 26.88 -2.40
CA ALA A 142 13.77 26.92 -1.08
C ALA A 142 14.30 25.83 -0.15
N GLY A 143 14.73 24.69 -0.72
CA GLY A 143 15.42 23.62 0.00
C GLY A 143 15.26 22.25 -0.66
N THR A 144 15.79 21.24 0.01
CA THR A 144 15.77 19.83 -0.41
C THR A 144 15.14 18.92 0.63
N HIS A 145 14.57 17.80 0.18
CA HIS A 145 14.09 16.71 1.01
C HIS A 145 14.54 15.36 0.42
N THR A 146 14.66 14.34 1.28
CA THR A 146 14.91 12.96 0.87
C THR A 146 14.06 12.06 1.76
N GLY A 147 13.18 11.30 1.13
CA GLY A 147 12.29 10.35 1.77
C GLY A 147 10.93 10.29 1.08
N GLY A 148 10.42 9.08 0.86
CA GLY A 148 9.23 8.85 0.02
C GLY A 148 7.89 9.03 0.72
N TYR A 149 7.88 9.10 2.05
CA TYR A 149 6.67 8.89 2.88
C TYR A 149 6.45 9.98 3.95
N GLN A 150 7.40 10.90 4.08
CA GLN A 150 7.46 11.89 5.14
C GLN A 150 6.96 13.24 4.63
N ASN A 151 6.18 13.93 5.47
CA ASN A 151 5.80 15.31 5.21
C ASN A 151 6.98 16.26 5.51
N PHE A 152 7.09 17.32 4.72
CA PHE A 152 8.12 18.34 4.90
C PHE A 152 7.59 19.73 4.52
N SER A 153 8.32 20.77 4.93
CA SER A 153 7.94 22.15 4.64
C SER A 153 9.11 23.12 4.61
N PHE A 154 8.99 24.16 3.78
CA PHE A 154 9.93 25.27 3.72
C PHE A 154 9.22 26.58 4.03
N ASP A 155 9.85 27.46 4.80
CA ASP A 155 9.44 28.86 4.91
C ASP A 155 9.89 29.59 3.63
N ILE A 156 8.94 29.94 2.78
CA ILE A 156 9.21 30.56 1.47
C ILE A 156 9.00 32.08 1.49
N THR A 157 8.69 32.67 2.64
CA THR A 157 8.24 34.07 2.79
C THR A 157 9.13 35.07 2.05
N ASP A 158 10.45 34.92 2.19
CA ASP A 158 11.46 35.85 1.67
C ASP A 158 11.83 35.56 0.19
N LEU A 159 11.25 34.51 -0.40
CA LEU A 159 11.34 34.17 -1.82
C LEU A 159 10.13 34.70 -2.61
N LEU A 160 9.04 35.08 -1.92
CA LEU A 160 7.77 35.48 -2.54
C LEU A 160 7.75 36.94 -3.02
N GLN A 161 7.36 37.12 -4.29
CA GLN A 161 7.02 38.41 -4.88
C GLN A 161 5.52 38.72 -4.76
N SER A 162 5.14 39.99 -4.99
CA SER A 162 3.74 40.41 -5.04
C SER A 162 3.00 39.82 -6.25
N GLY A 163 1.73 39.42 -6.07
CA GLY A 163 0.95 38.78 -7.11
C GLY A 163 1.36 37.31 -7.30
N ASP A 164 1.54 36.89 -8.55
CA ASP A 164 1.83 35.50 -8.89
C ASP A 164 3.30 35.13 -8.70
N ASN A 165 3.50 33.91 -8.21
CA ASN A 165 4.78 33.31 -7.88
C ASN A 165 4.93 31.99 -8.63
N GLU A 166 6.13 31.71 -9.12
CA GLU A 166 6.47 30.43 -9.75
C GLU A 166 6.97 29.44 -8.70
N LEU A 167 6.41 28.23 -8.72
CA LEU A 167 6.87 27.06 -7.98
C LEU A 167 7.37 26.01 -8.98
N VAL A 168 8.63 25.61 -8.84
CA VAL A 168 9.22 24.48 -9.58
C VAL A 168 9.68 23.43 -8.56
N VAL A 169 9.39 22.16 -8.85
CA VAL A 169 9.80 21.03 -8.02
C VAL A 169 10.53 20.02 -8.89
N SER A 170 11.73 19.63 -8.47
CA SER A 170 12.54 18.60 -9.11
C SER A 170 12.50 17.34 -8.26
N VAL A 171 12.25 16.19 -8.86
CA VAL A 171 12.21 14.89 -8.17
C VAL A 171 13.07 13.88 -8.91
N TYR A 172 13.94 13.21 -8.16
CA TYR A 172 14.65 12.02 -8.60
C TYR A 172 14.13 10.80 -7.83
N ASP A 173 13.93 9.68 -8.54
CA ASP A 173 13.54 8.40 -7.97
C ASP A 173 14.27 7.24 -8.67
N PRO A 174 15.05 6.41 -7.93
CA PRO A 174 15.64 5.17 -8.43
C PRO A 174 14.75 3.93 -8.18
N THR A 175 13.59 4.08 -7.55
CA THR A 175 12.57 3.06 -7.29
C THR A 175 13.15 1.80 -6.61
N ASP A 176 13.31 0.68 -7.33
CA ASP A 176 13.82 -0.60 -6.82
C ASP A 176 15.32 -0.82 -7.10
N GLN A 177 16.01 0.20 -7.63
CA GLN A 177 17.44 0.19 -7.95
C GLN A 177 18.28 1.10 -7.04
N GLY A 178 17.66 1.72 -6.03
CA GLY A 178 18.31 2.66 -5.12
C GLY A 178 18.44 2.19 -3.67
N PRO A 179 18.99 3.05 -2.81
CA PRO A 179 19.06 2.82 -1.37
C PRO A 179 17.77 3.20 -0.61
N ASN A 180 16.80 3.78 -1.29
CA ASN A 180 15.54 4.24 -0.74
C ASN A 180 14.68 3.10 -0.13
N PRO A 181 13.94 3.38 0.95
CA PRO A 181 12.74 2.63 1.31
C PRO A 181 11.73 2.73 0.16
N HIS A 182 11.28 1.58 -0.35
CA HIS A 182 10.37 1.50 -1.51
C HIS A 182 9.22 0.50 -1.33
N GLY A 183 9.23 -0.29 -0.23
CA GLY A 183 8.17 -1.25 0.07
C GLY A 183 8.00 -2.29 -1.04
N LYS A 184 6.85 -2.30 -1.72
CA LYS A 184 6.53 -3.20 -2.86
C LYS A 184 6.68 -2.55 -4.25
N GLN A 185 7.08 -1.29 -4.35
CA GLN A 185 7.22 -0.57 -5.62
C GLN A 185 8.33 -1.19 -6.48
N VAL A 186 8.07 -1.46 -7.76
CA VAL A 186 9.07 -1.95 -8.72
C VAL A 186 8.84 -1.38 -10.12
N LEU A 187 9.91 -1.26 -10.91
CA LEU A 187 9.82 -0.82 -12.31
C LEU A 187 9.17 -1.89 -13.24
N LYS A 188 9.07 -3.13 -12.78
CA LYS A 188 8.44 -4.26 -13.50
C LYS A 188 7.53 -5.05 -12.56
N PRO A 189 6.25 -4.65 -12.42
CA PRO A 189 5.30 -5.31 -11.52
C PRO A 189 5.11 -6.79 -11.84
N GLN A 190 5.24 -7.64 -10.82
CA GLN A 190 5.11 -9.09 -10.92
C GLN A 190 4.98 -9.73 -9.54
N GLY A 191 4.19 -10.81 -9.46
CA GLY A 191 3.91 -11.52 -8.20
C GLY A 191 3.35 -10.58 -7.14
N ILE A 192 4.09 -10.45 -6.04
CA ILE A 192 3.76 -9.63 -4.86
C ILE A 192 4.42 -8.23 -4.87
N ARG A 193 4.79 -7.73 -6.05
CA ARG A 193 5.44 -6.42 -6.27
C ARG A 193 4.70 -5.65 -7.35
N TYR A 194 4.48 -4.36 -7.12
CA TYR A 194 3.46 -3.55 -7.79
C TYR A 194 4.05 -2.32 -8.49
N THR A 195 3.20 -1.58 -9.22
CA THR A 195 3.57 -0.37 -9.96
C THR A 195 4.25 0.67 -9.06
N ALA A 196 5.33 1.24 -9.57
CA ALA A 196 6.05 2.36 -8.95
C ALA A 196 5.16 3.62 -8.80
N THR A 197 5.55 4.49 -7.88
CA THR A 197 4.92 5.78 -7.57
C THR A 197 6.02 6.83 -7.47
N THR A 198 6.31 7.54 -8.56
CA THR A 198 7.32 8.60 -8.55
C THR A 198 6.68 9.98 -8.43
N GLY A 199 7.30 10.86 -7.65
CA GLY A 199 6.91 12.27 -7.55
C GLY A 199 5.87 12.57 -6.48
N ILE A 200 5.11 13.64 -6.69
CA ILE A 200 4.17 14.19 -5.70
C ILE A 200 2.93 13.30 -5.62
N TRP A 201 2.81 12.50 -4.56
CA TRP A 201 1.71 11.55 -4.36
C TRP A 201 0.78 11.88 -3.17
N GLN A 202 1.08 12.94 -2.41
CA GLN A 202 0.16 13.53 -1.41
C GLN A 202 0.05 15.05 -1.57
N THR A 203 -1.01 15.63 -0.99
CA THR A 203 -1.37 17.05 -1.14
C THR A 203 -0.20 18.01 -0.93
N VAL A 204 -0.17 19.07 -1.75
CA VAL A 204 0.70 20.24 -1.58
C VAL A 204 -0.15 21.40 -1.11
N TRP A 205 0.32 22.20 -0.15
CA TRP A 205 -0.44 23.34 0.36
C TRP A 205 0.44 24.45 0.95
N LEU A 206 -0.14 25.64 1.12
CA LEU A 206 0.46 26.75 1.88
C LEU A 206 -0.21 26.88 3.25
N GLU A 207 0.55 27.36 4.24
CA GLU A 207 0.03 27.81 5.52
C GLU A 207 0.55 29.20 5.85
N THR A 208 -0.35 30.09 6.31
CA THR A 208 0.03 31.39 6.85
C THR A 208 0.17 31.27 8.37
N VAL A 209 1.35 31.58 8.90
CA VAL A 209 1.67 31.42 10.33
C VAL A 209 2.29 32.71 10.90
N PRO A 210 2.15 33.00 12.21
CA PRO A 210 2.90 34.08 12.86
C PRO A 210 4.42 33.80 12.87
N PRO A 211 5.28 34.80 13.16
CA PRO A 211 6.74 34.61 13.25
C PRO A 211 7.22 33.53 14.24
N VAL A 212 6.43 33.28 15.29
CA VAL A 212 6.65 32.21 16.29
C VAL A 212 5.37 31.41 16.33
N TYR A 213 5.42 30.15 15.89
CA TYR A 213 4.24 29.31 15.67
C TYR A 213 4.42 27.91 16.26
N ILE A 214 3.30 27.22 16.50
CA ILE A 214 3.25 25.82 16.94
C ILE A 214 3.68 24.93 15.78
N SER A 215 4.81 24.23 15.95
CA SER A 215 5.45 23.42 14.92
C SER A 215 5.09 21.94 15.00
N SER A 216 4.93 21.38 16.21
CA SER A 216 4.51 19.99 16.41
C SER A 216 3.93 19.75 17.80
N LEU A 217 3.22 18.64 17.94
CA LEU A 217 2.68 18.12 19.20
C LEU A 217 3.31 16.75 19.50
N LYS A 218 3.59 16.46 20.78
CA LYS A 218 3.80 15.08 21.26
C LYS A 218 2.78 14.79 22.35
N MET A 219 1.98 13.76 22.14
CA MET A 219 0.87 13.37 23.02
C MET A 219 1.02 11.92 23.48
N VAL A 220 1.13 11.71 24.80
CA VAL A 220 1.17 10.37 25.42
C VAL A 220 0.01 10.23 26.41
N PRO A 221 -0.94 9.30 26.20
CA PRO A 221 -2.09 9.09 27.09
C PRO A 221 -1.69 8.29 28.34
N GLU A 222 -1.48 9.00 29.45
CA GLU A 222 -1.12 8.41 30.76
C GLU A 222 -2.38 7.95 31.49
N VAL A 223 -3.01 6.88 30.97
CA VAL A 223 -4.31 6.36 31.43
C VAL A 223 -4.33 6.12 32.95
N ASP A 224 -3.30 5.45 33.49
CA ASP A 224 -3.22 5.13 34.93
C ASP A 224 -2.86 6.34 35.79
N GLY A 225 -2.25 7.36 35.21
CA GLY A 225 -2.03 8.65 35.86
C GLY A 225 -3.26 9.57 35.83
N GLY A 226 -4.21 9.32 34.91
CA GLY A 226 -5.39 10.17 34.68
C GLY A 226 -5.03 11.52 34.03
N TYR A 227 -4.07 11.56 33.11
CA TYR A 227 -3.70 12.78 32.36
C TYR A 227 -3.17 12.47 30.95
N LEU A 228 -3.12 13.50 30.10
CA LEU A 228 -2.37 13.49 28.85
C LEU A 228 -1.03 14.20 29.10
N SER A 229 0.08 13.52 28.81
CA SER A 229 1.40 14.17 28.67
C SER A 229 1.42 14.87 27.31
N LEU A 230 1.34 16.20 27.33
CA LEU A 230 1.27 17.06 26.15
C LEU A 230 2.53 17.95 26.08
N THR A 231 3.36 17.74 25.08
CA THR A 231 4.43 18.68 24.69
C THR A 231 3.98 19.45 23.46
N VAL A 232 3.99 20.79 23.55
CA VAL A 232 3.71 21.68 22.41
C VAL A 232 5.02 22.35 21.99
N ASN A 233 5.51 22.00 20.81
CA ASN A 233 6.74 22.55 20.26
C ASN A 233 6.46 23.79 19.43
N THR A 234 7.41 24.72 19.42
CA THR A 234 7.30 26.02 18.75
C THR A 234 8.57 26.35 17.99
N THR A 235 8.48 27.24 17.00
CA THR A 235 9.65 27.79 16.31
C THR A 235 10.27 28.96 17.09
N GLY A 236 11.60 29.06 17.06
CA GLY A 236 12.33 30.20 17.66
C GLY A 236 12.28 30.27 19.20
N ALA A 237 12.59 31.46 19.73
CA ALA A 237 12.69 31.70 21.17
C ALA A 237 11.32 31.99 21.80
N ALA A 238 10.65 30.94 22.28
CA ALA A 238 9.31 31.01 22.86
C ALA A 238 9.25 31.29 24.39
N SER A 239 10.30 31.89 24.99
CA SER A 239 10.37 32.15 26.44
C SER A 239 9.22 33.01 26.99
N ASP A 240 8.77 33.96 26.18
CA ASP A 240 7.77 34.97 26.54
C ASP A 240 6.33 34.51 26.20
N TYR A 241 6.18 33.25 25.79
CA TYR A 241 4.93 32.67 25.31
C TYR A 241 4.41 31.61 26.28
N THR A 242 3.10 31.64 26.50
CA THR A 242 2.36 30.67 27.30
C THR A 242 1.52 29.79 26.38
N ILE A 243 1.61 28.48 26.54
CA ILE A 243 0.66 27.53 25.96
C ILE A 243 -0.60 27.55 26.81
N GLU A 244 -1.75 27.67 26.16
CA GLU A 244 -3.06 27.37 26.75
C GLU A 244 -3.70 26.22 25.96
N ALA A 245 -3.85 25.05 26.60
CA ALA A 245 -4.46 23.88 25.99
C ALA A 245 -5.78 23.53 26.70
N VAL A 246 -6.82 23.23 25.92
CA VAL A 246 -8.18 22.94 26.38
C VAL A 246 -8.65 21.65 25.72
N ALA A 247 -8.97 20.63 26.53
CA ALA A 247 -9.62 19.41 26.08
C ALA A 247 -11.13 19.49 26.27
N SER A 248 -11.86 19.04 25.25
CA SER A 248 -13.32 19.01 25.22
C SER A 248 -13.86 17.63 24.85
N ALA A 249 -15.04 17.32 25.37
CA ALA A 249 -15.81 16.11 25.08
C ALA A 249 -17.23 16.55 24.70
N ASN A 250 -17.75 16.10 23.56
CA ASN A 250 -19.08 16.47 23.07
C ASN A 250 -19.33 18.01 23.11
N SER A 251 -18.36 18.78 22.58
CA SER A 251 -18.34 20.26 22.60
C SER A 251 -18.37 20.93 23.98
N LYS A 252 -18.09 20.20 25.08
CA LYS A 252 -17.96 20.76 26.43
C LYS A 252 -16.53 20.63 26.93
N THR A 253 -15.96 21.70 27.46
CA THR A 253 -14.64 21.67 28.12
C THR A 253 -14.67 20.69 29.29
N VAL A 254 -13.75 19.72 29.28
CA VAL A 254 -13.53 18.76 30.37
C VAL A 254 -12.23 19.00 31.12
N SER A 255 -11.27 19.69 30.49
CA SER A 255 -9.99 20.01 31.12
C SER A 255 -9.29 21.18 30.44
N SER A 256 -8.39 21.83 31.16
CA SER A 256 -7.47 22.81 30.61
C SER A 256 -6.16 22.84 31.38
N ILE A 257 -5.09 23.29 30.72
CA ILE A 257 -3.77 23.51 31.32
C ILE A 257 -3.13 24.76 30.71
N LYS A 258 -2.29 25.44 31.50
CA LYS A 258 -1.39 26.49 31.00
C LYS A 258 0.04 26.16 31.41
N GLY A 259 1.01 26.53 30.58
CA GLY A 259 2.43 26.35 30.88
C GLY A 259 3.34 26.83 29.77
N SER A 260 4.64 26.63 29.92
CA SER A 260 5.65 27.09 28.95
C SER A 260 5.66 26.24 27.69
N ALA A 261 5.90 26.87 26.54
CA ALA A 261 6.18 26.17 25.29
C ALA A 261 7.42 25.28 25.40
N ASN A 262 7.51 24.24 24.57
CA ASN A 262 8.62 23.29 24.52
C ASN A 262 8.87 22.52 25.84
N THR A 263 7.84 22.41 26.71
CA THR A 263 7.86 21.62 27.95
C THR A 263 6.70 20.62 27.98
N THR A 264 6.85 19.52 28.74
CA THR A 264 5.79 18.52 28.91
C THR A 264 4.78 18.97 29.97
N LEU A 265 3.59 19.35 29.52
CA LEU A 265 2.45 19.69 30.36
C LEU A 265 1.64 18.42 30.69
N LYS A 266 1.09 18.34 31.90
CA LYS A 266 0.19 17.24 32.33
C LYS A 266 -1.25 17.72 32.33
N LEU A 267 -1.93 17.60 31.19
CA LEU A 267 -3.33 18.00 31.03
C LEU A 267 -4.23 16.95 31.71
N PRO A 268 -4.95 17.26 32.82
CA PRO A 268 -5.69 16.23 33.56
C PRO A 268 -6.85 15.65 32.75
N VAL A 269 -7.01 14.33 32.74
CA VAL A 269 -8.15 13.62 32.11
C VAL A 269 -8.60 12.52 33.09
N LYS A 270 -9.08 12.96 34.26
CA LYS A 270 -9.51 12.05 35.34
C LYS A 270 -10.74 11.26 34.90
N ASN A 271 -10.78 9.96 35.22
CA ASN A 271 -11.84 9.04 34.80
C ASN A 271 -12.08 9.08 33.28
N ALA A 272 -11.00 9.01 32.51
CA ALA A 272 -11.03 9.10 31.06
C ALA A 272 -12.00 8.11 30.42
N HIS A 273 -12.77 8.59 29.44
CA HIS A 273 -13.49 7.76 28.49
C HIS A 273 -12.44 7.19 27.53
N LEU A 274 -12.19 5.88 27.63
CA LEU A 274 -11.08 5.26 26.92
C LEU A 274 -11.43 4.96 25.46
N TRP A 275 -10.47 5.22 24.56
CA TRP A 275 -10.57 4.87 23.15
C TRP A 275 -10.39 3.36 22.95
N SER A 276 -11.23 2.75 22.13
CA SER A 276 -11.21 1.33 21.76
C SER A 276 -11.86 1.07 20.39
N PRO A 277 -11.76 -0.13 19.79
CA PRO A 277 -12.44 -0.43 18.53
C PRO A 277 -13.97 -0.46 18.61
N GLU A 278 -14.54 -0.73 19.78
CA GLU A 278 -15.98 -0.70 20.03
C GLU A 278 -16.47 0.72 20.40
N ASP A 279 -15.58 1.49 21.04
CA ASP A 279 -15.83 2.85 21.50
C ASP A 279 -14.61 3.75 21.28
N PRO A 280 -14.33 4.19 20.03
CA PRO A 280 -13.27 5.13 19.67
C PRO A 280 -13.61 6.55 20.12
N PHE A 281 -13.68 6.74 21.44
CA PHE A 281 -13.87 8.05 22.02
C PHE A 281 -12.62 8.92 21.80
N LEU A 282 -12.82 10.11 21.23
CA LEU A 282 -11.77 11.09 20.99
C LEU A 282 -12.14 12.40 21.67
N TYR A 283 -11.18 12.99 22.38
CA TYR A 283 -11.27 14.33 22.94
C TYR A 283 -10.80 15.35 21.91
N ASP A 284 -11.58 16.41 21.71
CA ASP A 284 -11.15 17.55 20.91
C ASP A 284 -10.14 18.38 21.72
N LEU A 285 -9.07 18.85 21.09
CA LEU A 285 -7.99 19.61 21.73
C LEU A 285 -7.77 20.93 21.02
N SER A 286 -7.99 22.04 21.72
CA SER A 286 -7.66 23.39 21.24
C SER A 286 -6.40 23.88 21.94
N ILE A 287 -5.42 24.38 21.17
CA ILE A 287 -4.14 24.87 21.69
C ILE A 287 -3.90 26.29 21.17
N ARG A 288 -3.63 27.21 22.09
CA ARG A 288 -3.27 28.60 21.80
C ARG A 288 -1.86 28.90 22.31
N LEU A 289 -1.12 29.64 21.51
CA LEU A 289 0.18 30.21 21.84
C LEU A 289 -0.03 31.70 22.16
N VAL A 290 0.15 32.07 23.43
CA VAL A 290 -0.27 33.38 23.96
C VAL A 290 0.95 34.21 24.37
N LYS A 291 1.07 35.44 23.87
CA LYS A 291 2.11 36.41 24.22
C LYS A 291 1.48 37.64 24.84
N LYS A 292 1.91 38.04 26.05
CA LYS A 292 1.40 39.24 26.76
C LYS A 292 -0.14 39.35 26.83
N GLY A 293 -0.85 38.21 26.84
CA GLY A 293 -2.32 38.13 26.87
C GLY A 293 -3.01 38.06 25.50
N THR A 294 -2.28 38.25 24.39
CA THR A 294 -2.79 38.10 23.01
C THR A 294 -2.53 36.69 22.51
N THR A 295 -3.49 36.08 21.79
CA THR A 295 -3.26 34.82 21.07
C THR A 295 -2.52 35.13 19.77
N GLU A 296 -1.28 34.67 19.65
CA GLU A 296 -0.44 34.87 18.47
C GLU A 296 -0.61 33.71 17.48
N ASP A 297 -0.74 32.48 17.98
CA ASP A 297 -1.02 31.28 17.18
C ASP A 297 -2.13 30.43 17.80
N GLN A 298 -2.88 29.70 16.99
CA GLN A 298 -3.90 28.76 17.43
C GLN A 298 -4.02 27.59 16.46
N ILE A 299 -4.11 26.37 17.01
CA ILE A 299 -4.36 25.14 16.27
C ILE A 299 -5.41 24.29 16.99
N THR A 300 -6.08 23.40 16.24
CA THR A 300 -6.90 22.33 16.82
C THR A 300 -6.34 20.95 16.47
N SER A 301 -6.64 19.98 17.33
CA SER A 301 -6.15 18.60 17.29
C SER A 301 -7.15 17.69 18.03
N TYR A 302 -6.82 16.42 18.19
CA TYR A 302 -7.62 15.47 18.96
C TYR A 302 -6.75 14.34 19.53
N PHE A 303 -7.18 13.70 20.62
CA PHE A 303 -6.49 12.56 21.22
C PHE A 303 -7.46 11.49 21.75
N GLY A 304 -7.01 10.24 21.75
CA GLY A 304 -7.70 9.12 22.39
C GLY A 304 -6.94 8.65 23.62
N MET A 305 -7.63 8.48 24.75
CA MET A 305 -7.02 7.93 25.97
C MET A 305 -7.04 6.41 25.90
N ARG A 306 -5.88 5.77 25.67
CA ARG A 306 -5.76 4.31 25.59
C ARG A 306 -4.38 3.81 25.97
N LYS A 307 -4.31 2.61 26.57
CA LYS A 307 -3.06 1.90 26.86
C LYS A 307 -3.08 0.48 26.30
N ILE A 308 -1.92 0.00 25.86
CA ILE A 308 -1.71 -1.36 25.33
C ILE A 308 -0.59 -2.03 26.13
N ALA A 309 -0.70 -3.33 26.41
CA ALA A 309 0.31 -4.09 27.13
C ALA A 309 0.25 -5.58 26.80
N ILE A 310 1.37 -6.29 26.99
CA ILE A 310 1.36 -7.75 27.12
C ILE A 310 1.10 -8.11 28.58
N LYS A 311 0.13 -9.00 28.84
CA LYS A 311 -0.17 -9.53 30.18
C LYS A 311 -0.57 -11.00 30.09
N LYS A 312 -0.42 -11.73 31.20
CA LYS A 312 -0.93 -13.09 31.33
C LYS A 312 -2.44 -13.10 31.51
N ASP A 313 -3.12 -13.95 30.75
CA ASP A 313 -4.52 -14.32 30.98
C ASP A 313 -4.67 -15.26 32.21
N PRO A 314 -5.90 -15.59 32.64
CA PRO A 314 -6.12 -16.50 33.77
C PRO A 314 -5.59 -17.94 33.58
N LYS A 315 -5.17 -18.33 32.38
CA LYS A 315 -4.48 -19.60 32.09
C LYS A 315 -2.95 -19.45 32.10
N GLY A 316 -2.44 -18.26 32.38
CA GLY A 316 -1.01 -17.95 32.40
C GLY A 316 -0.39 -17.68 31.01
N GLN A 317 -1.20 -17.55 29.95
CA GLN A 317 -0.73 -17.32 28.58
C GLN A 317 -0.55 -15.81 28.34
N GLU A 318 0.57 -15.40 27.74
CA GLU A 318 0.84 -14.00 27.40
C GLU A 318 -0.08 -13.54 26.25
N ARG A 319 -0.87 -12.49 26.47
CA ARG A 319 -1.82 -11.92 25.50
C ARG A 319 -1.66 -10.42 25.35
N ILE A 320 -2.23 -9.89 24.28
CA ILE A 320 -2.43 -8.47 24.03
C ILE A 320 -3.63 -7.98 24.85
N PHE A 321 -3.43 -6.94 25.66
CA PHE A 321 -4.45 -6.27 26.46
C PHE A 321 -4.55 -4.80 26.08
N LEU A 322 -5.71 -4.39 25.56
CA LEU A 322 -6.07 -2.99 25.35
C LEU A 322 -6.91 -2.53 26.55
N ASN A 323 -6.51 -1.43 27.20
CA ASN A 323 -7.24 -0.85 28.34
C ASN A 323 -7.56 -1.89 29.45
N ASP A 324 -6.56 -2.73 29.79
CA ASP A 324 -6.67 -3.85 30.74
C ASP A 324 -7.69 -4.94 30.39
N LYS A 325 -8.21 -4.96 29.16
CA LYS A 325 -9.07 -6.02 28.62
C LYS A 325 -8.33 -6.82 27.55
N TYR A 326 -8.33 -8.15 27.69
CA TYR A 326 -7.86 -9.05 26.64
C TYR A 326 -8.57 -8.73 25.33
N THR A 327 -7.78 -8.48 24.29
CA THR A 327 -8.27 -8.08 22.97
C THR A 327 -7.56 -8.92 21.92
N TYR A 328 -8.30 -9.78 21.24
CA TYR A 328 -7.76 -10.50 20.09
C TYR A 328 -7.69 -9.56 18.89
N ASN A 329 -6.50 -9.40 18.31
CA ASN A 329 -6.31 -8.61 17.10
C ASN A 329 -6.69 -9.46 15.87
N LEU A 330 -7.96 -9.43 15.48
CA LEU A 330 -8.43 -10.07 14.24
C LEU A 330 -8.36 -9.03 13.13
N GLY A 331 -7.39 -9.17 12.24
CA GLY A 331 -7.10 -8.16 11.22
C GLY A 331 -6.87 -8.68 9.83
N VAL A 332 -6.55 -7.72 8.96
CA VAL A 332 -6.21 -7.90 7.56
C VAL A 332 -4.93 -7.14 7.22
N LEU A 333 -4.19 -7.64 6.23
CA LEU A 333 -3.01 -6.97 5.69
C LEU A 333 -3.42 -6.07 4.52
N ASP A 334 -3.17 -4.78 4.63
CA ASP A 334 -3.57 -3.78 3.63
C ASP A 334 -2.32 -3.16 2.96
N GLN A 335 -2.14 -3.45 1.67
CA GLN A 335 -1.05 -2.92 0.83
C GLN A 335 -1.16 -1.41 0.57
N GLY A 336 -2.37 -0.83 0.64
CA GLY A 336 -2.61 0.59 0.37
C GLY A 336 -2.56 1.00 -1.11
N PHE A 337 -2.87 0.10 -2.04
CA PHE A 337 -2.88 0.38 -3.48
C PHE A 337 -4.29 0.62 -4.04
N TRP A 338 -4.35 1.45 -5.08
CA TRP A 338 -5.54 1.88 -5.82
C TRP A 338 -5.35 1.62 -7.33
N PRO A 339 -6.33 1.04 -8.06
CA PRO A 339 -6.18 0.71 -9.48
C PRO A 339 -6.04 1.94 -10.40
N ASP A 340 -6.48 3.10 -9.93
CA ASP A 340 -6.56 4.36 -10.66
C ASP A 340 -5.54 5.40 -10.14
N GLY A 341 -5.29 5.45 -8.83
CA GLY A 341 -4.35 6.38 -8.19
C GLY A 341 -3.04 5.80 -7.64
N ILE A 342 -2.82 4.48 -7.72
CA ILE A 342 -1.67 3.74 -7.16
C ILE A 342 -1.55 3.98 -5.65
N TYR A 343 -0.68 4.87 -5.17
CA TYR A 343 -0.58 5.20 -3.75
C TYR A 343 -1.62 6.21 -3.24
N THR A 344 -2.18 7.02 -4.15
CA THR A 344 -3.08 8.12 -3.81
C THR A 344 -4.53 7.69 -4.00
N ALA A 345 -5.33 7.69 -2.95
CA ALA A 345 -6.77 7.45 -3.09
C ALA A 345 -7.44 8.56 -3.92
N PRO A 346 -8.48 8.25 -4.72
CA PRO A 346 -9.15 9.25 -5.55
C PRO A 346 -9.76 10.42 -4.74
N THR A 347 -10.34 10.11 -3.57
CA THR A 347 -11.03 11.07 -2.69
C THR A 347 -10.83 10.68 -1.22
N ASP A 348 -11.12 11.60 -0.28
CA ASP A 348 -11.14 11.28 1.15
C ASP A 348 -12.24 10.26 1.53
N ASP A 349 -13.37 10.29 0.82
CA ASP A 349 -14.45 9.30 0.98
C ASP A 349 -13.96 7.89 0.58
N ALA A 350 -13.04 7.77 -0.38
CA ALA A 350 -12.41 6.50 -0.73
C ALA A 350 -11.47 5.99 0.39
N LEU A 351 -10.66 6.87 0.99
CA LEU A 351 -9.85 6.53 2.19
C LEU A 351 -10.74 6.09 3.36
N GLN A 352 -11.83 6.82 3.62
CA GLN A 352 -12.78 6.46 4.67
C GLN A 352 -13.45 5.11 4.38
N PHE A 353 -13.82 4.87 3.12
CA PHE A 353 -14.45 3.62 2.69
C PHE A 353 -13.56 2.42 2.99
N ASP A 354 -12.26 2.46 2.69
CA ASP A 354 -11.39 1.31 2.91
C ASP A 354 -11.36 0.90 4.41
N ILE A 355 -11.24 1.87 5.32
CA ILE A 355 -11.34 1.61 6.77
C ILE A 355 -12.74 1.07 7.14
N ALA A 356 -13.80 1.70 6.64
CA ALA A 356 -15.18 1.35 6.97
C ALA A 356 -15.57 -0.03 6.45
N ALA A 357 -15.07 -0.43 5.29
CA ALA A 357 -15.29 -1.74 4.67
C ALA A 357 -14.61 -2.84 5.48
N ILE A 358 -13.34 -2.68 5.86
CA ILE A 358 -12.62 -3.63 6.72
C ILE A 358 -13.32 -3.78 8.07
N LYS A 359 -13.74 -2.66 8.68
CA LYS A 359 -14.53 -2.68 9.92
C LYS A 359 -15.88 -3.37 9.72
N GLY A 360 -16.54 -3.13 8.60
CA GLY A 360 -17.80 -3.73 8.17
C GLY A 360 -17.71 -5.24 7.93
N MET A 361 -16.58 -5.75 7.45
CA MET A 361 -16.29 -7.19 7.37
C MET A 361 -16.20 -7.85 8.76
N GLY A 362 -16.04 -7.06 9.83
CA GLY A 362 -16.01 -7.53 11.22
C GLY A 362 -14.62 -7.68 11.83
N PHE A 363 -13.57 -7.21 11.13
CA PHE A 363 -12.21 -7.08 11.67
C PHE A 363 -12.11 -5.91 12.67
N ASN A 364 -11.12 -5.96 13.55
CA ASN A 364 -10.77 -4.85 14.45
C ASN A 364 -9.35 -4.32 14.25
N THR A 365 -8.54 -4.95 13.39
CA THR A 365 -7.14 -4.57 13.15
C THR A 365 -6.84 -4.45 11.65
N ILE A 366 -6.03 -3.47 11.27
CA ILE A 366 -5.35 -3.40 9.97
C ILE A 366 -3.85 -3.47 10.24
N ARG A 367 -3.13 -4.34 9.52
CA ARG A 367 -1.68 -4.23 9.35
C ARG A 367 -1.42 -3.47 8.05
N LYS A 368 -0.93 -2.24 8.15
CA LYS A 368 -0.58 -1.42 6.99
C LYS A 368 0.82 -1.83 6.53
N HIS A 369 0.90 -2.52 5.39
CA HIS A 369 2.06 -3.30 5.01
C HIS A 369 3.11 -2.49 4.25
N ILE A 370 4.31 -2.40 4.82
CA ILE A 370 5.53 -1.74 4.32
C ILE A 370 5.29 -0.47 3.48
N LYS A 371 4.32 0.35 3.92
CA LYS A 371 3.87 1.63 3.33
C LYS A 371 3.39 2.53 4.46
N ILE A 372 3.59 3.85 4.35
CA ILE A 372 2.92 4.84 5.20
C ILE A 372 1.75 5.44 4.40
N GLU A 373 0.62 5.73 5.04
CA GLU A 373 -0.53 6.39 4.39
C GLU A 373 -0.55 7.91 4.62
N PRO A 374 -1.36 8.68 3.89
CA PRO A 374 -1.66 10.05 4.24
C PRO A 374 -2.26 10.15 5.65
N ALA A 375 -1.96 11.24 6.37
CA ALA A 375 -2.44 11.50 7.73
C ALA A 375 -3.97 11.37 7.90
N ARG A 376 -4.75 11.56 6.82
CA ARG A 376 -6.20 11.38 6.79
C ARG A 376 -6.66 9.93 6.94
N TRP A 377 -5.88 8.94 6.47
CA TRP A 377 -6.18 7.52 6.64
C TRP A 377 -6.18 7.13 8.13
N TYR A 378 -5.16 7.55 8.88
CA TYR A 378 -5.08 7.32 10.33
C TYR A 378 -6.18 8.06 11.11
N TYR A 379 -6.59 9.25 10.65
CA TYR A 379 -7.75 9.95 11.22
C TYR A 379 -9.05 9.16 11.04
N HIS A 380 -9.29 8.55 9.88
CA HIS A 380 -10.45 7.67 9.69
C HIS A 380 -10.34 6.40 10.55
N ALA A 381 -9.15 5.81 10.68
CA ALA A 381 -8.89 4.68 11.59
C ALA A 381 -9.20 5.04 13.07
N ASP A 382 -8.76 6.20 13.53
CA ASP A 382 -9.04 6.73 14.87
C ASP A 382 -10.53 6.97 15.11
N LYS A 383 -11.24 7.57 14.14
CA LYS A 383 -12.67 7.94 14.25
C LYS A 383 -13.60 6.73 14.15
N LEU A 384 -13.28 5.76 13.28
CA LEU A 384 -14.09 4.56 13.07
C LEU A 384 -13.79 3.46 14.11
N GLY A 385 -12.63 3.51 14.76
CA GLY A 385 -12.21 2.55 15.79
C GLY A 385 -11.57 1.31 15.18
N MET A 386 -10.43 1.51 14.52
CA MET A 386 -9.61 0.45 13.98
C MET A 386 -8.25 0.42 14.72
N LEU A 387 -7.78 -0.75 15.12
CA LEU A 387 -6.40 -0.93 15.58
C LEU A 387 -5.48 -0.96 14.37
N VAL A 388 -4.32 -0.33 14.46
CA VAL A 388 -3.32 -0.32 13.40
C VAL A 388 -2.02 -0.93 13.91
N TRP A 389 -1.53 -1.91 13.15
CA TRP A 389 -0.13 -2.32 13.16
C TRP A 389 0.53 -1.60 11.98
N GLN A 390 1.52 -0.76 12.25
CA GLN A 390 2.19 0.02 11.22
C GLN A 390 3.56 -0.58 10.93
N ASP A 391 3.72 -1.10 9.73
CA ASP A 391 5.01 -1.57 9.23
C ASP A 391 5.92 -0.38 8.86
N MET A 392 7.21 -0.51 9.16
CA MET A 392 8.26 0.35 8.64
C MET A 392 8.54 -0.01 7.17
N VAL A 393 8.94 0.99 6.36
CA VAL A 393 9.14 0.77 4.92
C VAL A 393 10.52 0.15 4.68
N THR A 394 10.55 -0.98 3.96
CA THR A 394 11.78 -1.72 3.63
C THR A 394 12.49 -1.13 2.40
N CYS A 395 13.82 -1.13 2.40
CA CYS A 395 14.66 -0.77 1.26
C CYS A 395 14.89 -1.95 0.30
N ALA A 396 15.46 -1.67 -0.88
CA ALA A 396 15.79 -2.68 -1.89
C ALA A 396 17.12 -3.43 -1.66
N SER A 397 17.91 -3.07 -0.63
CA SER A 397 19.23 -3.67 -0.39
C SER A 397 19.72 -3.54 1.05
N LEU A 398 20.82 -4.26 1.36
CA LEU A 398 21.55 -4.21 2.63
C LEU A 398 22.83 -3.33 2.59
N GLN A 399 22.97 -2.48 1.56
CA GLN A 399 24.14 -1.59 1.43
C GLN A 399 24.16 -0.52 2.53
N PRO A 400 25.34 0.05 2.88
CA PRO A 400 25.46 0.97 4.01
C PRO A 400 24.60 2.24 3.88
N ASP A 401 24.43 2.74 2.66
CA ASP A 401 23.55 3.86 2.33
C ASP A 401 22.07 3.50 2.46
N ALA A 402 21.67 2.30 2.02
CA ALA A 402 20.30 1.80 2.20
C ALA A 402 19.91 1.61 3.68
N LYS A 403 20.85 1.11 4.49
CA LYS A 403 20.67 1.01 5.95
C LYS A 403 20.54 2.38 6.61
N LYS A 404 21.36 3.34 6.18
CA LYS A 404 21.27 4.72 6.64
C LYS A 404 19.90 5.34 6.30
N ALA A 405 19.46 5.21 5.04
CA ALA A 405 18.15 5.70 4.60
C ALA A 405 17.01 5.05 5.41
N PHE A 406 17.04 3.73 5.60
CA PHE A 406 16.06 3.01 6.43
C PHE A 406 15.97 3.58 7.85
N GLU A 407 17.10 3.79 8.54
CA GLU A 407 17.10 4.30 9.92
C GLU A 407 16.66 5.78 9.99
N GLU A 408 17.10 6.63 9.08
CA GLU A 408 16.72 8.05 9.03
C GLU A 408 15.23 8.24 8.70
N GLU A 409 14.73 7.58 7.64
CA GLU A 409 13.35 7.72 7.18
C GLU A 409 12.34 7.06 8.13
N ASN A 410 12.64 5.89 8.68
CA ASN A 410 11.73 5.24 9.64
C ASN A 410 11.77 5.92 11.03
N THR A 411 12.87 6.59 11.40
CA THR A 411 12.86 7.52 12.55
C THR A 411 11.85 8.65 12.33
N ALA A 412 11.84 9.25 11.14
CA ALA A 412 10.89 10.29 10.78
C ALA A 412 9.44 9.76 10.70
N ASN A 413 9.22 8.54 10.20
CA ASN A 413 7.89 7.88 10.19
C ASN A 413 7.32 7.73 11.60
N VAL A 414 8.11 7.24 12.56
CA VAL A 414 7.68 7.11 13.97
C VAL A 414 7.33 8.47 14.58
N GLN A 415 8.08 9.53 14.25
CA GLN A 415 7.77 10.89 14.72
C GLN A 415 6.47 11.45 14.09
N GLN A 416 6.31 11.29 12.77
CA GLN A 416 5.12 11.72 12.02
C GLN A 416 3.83 11.05 12.52
N LEU A 417 3.92 9.77 12.90
CA LEU A 417 2.77 8.95 13.27
C LEU A 417 2.54 8.84 14.79
N PHE A 418 3.38 9.50 15.60
CA PHE A 418 3.41 9.31 17.07
C PHE A 418 2.07 9.55 17.78
N ASN A 419 1.20 10.42 17.26
CA ASN A 419 0.02 10.89 17.99
C ASN A 419 -1.28 10.08 17.73
N TYR A 420 -1.30 9.16 16.76
CA TYR A 420 -2.53 8.43 16.40
C TYR A 420 -2.85 7.34 17.44
N PRO A 421 -4.01 7.38 18.15
CA PRO A 421 -4.40 6.35 19.11
C PRO A 421 -4.65 4.96 18.48
N SER A 422 -5.08 4.90 17.21
CA SER A 422 -5.27 3.66 16.45
C SER A 422 -4.00 2.83 16.35
N ILE A 423 -2.84 3.46 16.19
CA ILE A 423 -1.56 2.74 16.14
C ILE A 423 -1.24 2.19 17.53
N ILE A 424 -1.29 0.85 17.64
CA ILE A 424 -1.02 0.09 18.86
C ILE A 424 0.19 -0.85 18.73
N CYS A 425 0.67 -1.07 17.51
CA CYS A 425 1.90 -1.82 17.26
C CYS A 425 2.74 -1.20 16.15
N TRP A 426 4.06 -1.15 16.36
CA TRP A 426 5.04 -0.88 15.31
C TRP A 426 5.64 -2.22 14.84
N VAL A 427 5.64 -2.44 13.52
CA VAL A 427 6.27 -3.61 12.88
C VAL A 427 7.55 -3.13 12.19
N LEU A 428 8.70 -3.69 12.56
CA LEU A 428 10.00 -3.19 12.09
C LEU A 428 10.48 -3.87 10.79
N PHE A 429 10.35 -5.19 10.70
CA PHE A 429 10.81 -6.00 9.56
C PHE A 429 9.80 -7.09 9.20
N ASN A 430 9.85 -7.56 7.95
CA ASN A 430 8.94 -8.53 7.37
C ASN A 430 9.71 -9.68 6.70
N GLU A 431 9.47 -10.93 7.08
CA GLU A 431 9.94 -12.16 6.39
C GLU A 431 11.46 -12.24 6.11
N GLY A 432 12.30 -11.51 6.84
CA GLY A 432 13.75 -11.43 6.63
C GLY A 432 14.16 -10.47 5.51
N TRP A 433 13.22 -9.79 4.86
CA TRP A 433 13.48 -8.93 3.71
C TRP A 433 14.41 -7.78 4.13
N TYR A 434 15.66 -7.84 3.64
CA TYR A 434 16.70 -6.85 3.91
C TYR A 434 16.84 -6.49 5.40
N THR A 435 16.64 -7.48 6.28
CA THR A 435 16.76 -7.34 7.73
C THR A 435 18.22 -7.26 8.17
N TYR A 436 18.52 -6.42 9.15
CA TYR A 436 19.85 -6.32 9.78
C TYR A 436 19.72 -5.77 11.20
N ASP A 437 20.60 -6.21 12.10
CA ASP A 437 20.77 -5.67 13.47
C ASP A 437 19.45 -5.43 14.23
N GLN A 438 18.50 -6.34 14.04
CA GLN A 438 17.15 -6.29 14.59
C GLN A 438 17.13 -6.06 16.12
N PRO A 439 18.00 -6.69 16.96
CA PRO A 439 17.95 -6.45 18.40
C PRO A 439 18.20 -4.98 18.77
N ARG A 440 19.17 -4.30 18.13
CA ARG A 440 19.45 -2.88 18.34
C ARG A 440 18.28 -2.01 17.87
N LEU A 441 17.77 -2.26 16.68
CA LEU A 441 16.70 -1.45 16.10
C LEU A 441 15.36 -1.62 16.85
N THR A 442 15.08 -2.84 17.32
CA THR A 442 13.92 -3.12 18.18
C THR A 442 14.07 -2.41 19.53
N GLU A 443 15.26 -2.41 20.14
CA GLU A 443 15.55 -1.68 21.39
C GLU A 443 15.46 -0.15 21.21
N TRP A 444 15.95 0.38 20.08
CA TRP A 444 15.77 1.79 19.71
C TRP A 444 14.29 2.18 19.64
N LEU A 445 13.47 1.35 19.00
CA LEU A 445 12.05 1.62 18.82
C LEU A 445 11.30 1.55 20.16
N GLN A 446 11.62 0.57 21.01
CA GLN A 446 11.12 0.50 22.40
C GLN A 446 11.46 1.78 23.18
N LYS A 447 12.70 2.27 23.11
CA LYS A 447 13.13 3.52 23.79
C LYS A 447 12.48 4.77 23.21
N THR A 448 12.08 4.74 21.93
CA THR A 448 11.49 5.88 21.23
C THR A 448 9.99 6.03 21.55
N ASP A 449 9.26 4.91 21.67
CA ASP A 449 7.83 4.89 21.97
C ASP A 449 7.40 3.70 22.82
N HIS A 450 7.38 3.90 24.14
CA HIS A 450 6.87 2.94 25.13
C HIS A 450 5.33 2.80 25.15
N SER A 451 4.59 3.50 24.28
CA SER A 451 3.11 3.53 24.29
C SER A 451 2.45 2.61 23.24
N ARG A 452 3.26 1.83 22.51
CA ARG A 452 2.86 0.77 21.57
C ARG A 452 3.64 -0.52 21.85
N LEU A 453 3.10 -1.64 21.34
CA LEU A 453 3.81 -2.91 21.24
C LEU A 453 4.80 -2.88 20.08
N ILE A 454 5.95 -3.54 20.22
CA ILE A 454 6.92 -3.69 19.15
C ILE A 454 6.89 -5.12 18.59
N ASN A 455 6.64 -5.25 17.29
CA ASN A 455 6.88 -6.46 16.54
C ASN A 455 8.22 -6.30 15.79
N GLY A 456 9.29 -6.79 16.39
CA GLY A 456 10.64 -6.60 15.85
C GLY A 456 10.85 -7.27 14.49
N HIS A 457 10.09 -8.34 14.21
CA HIS A 457 10.16 -9.08 12.96
C HIS A 457 8.93 -10.00 12.77
N THR A 458 8.18 -9.83 11.68
CA THR A 458 7.06 -10.72 11.31
C THR A 458 7.53 -11.89 10.43
N GLY A 459 6.81 -13.01 10.45
CA GLY A 459 7.10 -14.10 9.52
C GLY A 459 8.46 -14.76 9.73
N GLU A 460 8.92 -14.90 10.98
CA GLU A 460 10.24 -15.43 11.34
C GLU A 460 10.51 -16.88 10.87
N ASN A 461 9.50 -17.61 10.40
CA ASN A 461 9.67 -18.90 9.74
C ASN A 461 10.11 -18.81 8.27
N TYR A 462 10.03 -17.63 7.65
CA TYR A 462 10.54 -17.34 6.30
C TYR A 462 11.95 -16.73 6.33
N GLY A 463 12.37 -16.10 7.45
CA GLY A 463 13.72 -15.58 7.63
C GLY A 463 14.77 -16.71 7.71
N THR A 464 15.55 -16.89 6.65
CA THR A 464 16.59 -17.93 6.54
C THR A 464 17.95 -17.51 7.10
N ASP A 465 18.28 -16.21 7.05
CA ASP A 465 19.58 -15.67 7.46
C ASP A 465 19.65 -15.31 8.97
N GLY A 466 18.53 -15.50 9.69
CA GLY A 466 18.40 -15.14 11.11
C GLY A 466 18.90 -16.20 12.10
N PRO A 467 18.96 -15.86 13.40
CA PRO A 467 19.34 -16.79 14.47
C PRO A 467 18.45 -18.03 14.48
N GLN A 468 19.02 -19.21 14.75
CA GLN A 468 18.23 -20.46 14.82
C GLN A 468 17.54 -20.65 16.17
N ASN A 469 18.01 -19.98 17.23
CA ASN A 469 17.40 -20.01 18.55
C ASN A 469 16.12 -19.15 18.57
N PRO A 470 14.94 -19.72 18.90
CA PRO A 470 13.69 -18.96 19.03
C PRO A 470 13.79 -17.73 19.95
N ALA A 471 14.56 -17.81 21.03
CA ALA A 471 14.71 -16.67 21.95
C ALA A 471 15.47 -15.48 21.33
N GLU A 472 16.33 -15.74 20.35
CA GLU A 472 17.12 -14.74 19.62
C GLU A 472 16.35 -14.18 18.42
N LYS A 473 15.56 -15.00 17.70
CA LYS A 473 14.68 -14.55 16.60
C LYS A 473 13.79 -13.37 17.01
N TRP A 474 13.05 -13.51 18.11
CA TRP A 474 12.19 -12.42 18.62
C TRP A 474 12.87 -11.62 19.74
N ALA A 475 14.20 -11.45 19.71
CA ALA A 475 14.92 -10.60 20.66
C ALA A 475 14.31 -9.19 20.71
N ASN A 476 14.12 -8.66 21.93
CA ASN A 476 13.50 -7.37 22.25
C ASN A 476 12.06 -7.13 21.71
N SER A 477 11.47 -8.04 20.92
CA SER A 477 10.08 -7.95 20.44
C SER A 477 9.06 -8.26 21.56
N ASP A 478 7.91 -7.58 21.57
CA ASP A 478 6.76 -7.93 22.43
C ASP A 478 5.95 -9.10 21.85
N LEU A 479 6.13 -9.39 20.56
CA LEU A 479 5.39 -10.41 19.82
C LEU A 479 6.32 -11.53 19.32
N THR A 480 5.78 -12.75 19.31
CA THR A 480 6.28 -13.90 18.55
C THR A 480 5.35 -14.08 17.35
N ASP A 481 5.91 -13.95 16.15
CA ASP A 481 5.17 -13.79 14.90
C ASP A 481 5.70 -14.76 13.84
N ILE A 482 4.78 -15.52 13.24
CA ILE A 482 5.03 -16.37 12.06
C ILE A 482 3.99 -16.04 10.98
N HIS A 483 4.30 -16.39 9.73
CA HIS A 483 3.33 -16.41 8.64
C HIS A 483 3.02 -17.87 8.26
N ASP A 484 1.81 -18.17 7.78
CA ASP A 484 1.45 -19.54 7.33
C ASP A 484 0.41 -19.50 6.20
N TYR A 485 0.79 -19.96 5.01
CA TYR A 485 -0.06 -19.93 3.82
C TYR A 485 -0.43 -21.34 3.32
N PRO A 486 -1.73 -21.66 3.16
CA PRO A 486 -2.88 -20.83 3.54
C PRO A 486 -3.15 -20.78 5.05
N GLY A 487 -2.47 -21.63 5.83
CA GLY A 487 -2.62 -21.71 7.28
C GLY A 487 -4.04 -22.06 7.75
N PRO A 488 -4.45 -21.62 8.97
CA PRO A 488 -3.64 -20.87 9.93
C PRO A 488 -2.60 -21.74 10.65
N GLY A 489 -1.56 -21.07 11.17
CA GLY A 489 -0.52 -21.64 12.03
C GLY A 489 -0.55 -21.04 13.44
N THR A 490 0.48 -21.32 14.25
CA THR A 490 0.67 -20.69 15.56
C THR A 490 2.15 -20.52 15.91
N ALA A 491 2.57 -19.29 16.25
CA ALA A 491 3.94 -18.98 16.66
C ALA A 491 4.34 -19.71 17.96
N PRO A 492 5.63 -19.94 18.26
CA PRO A 492 6.05 -20.58 19.51
C PRO A 492 5.73 -19.71 20.74
N ALA A 493 5.44 -20.33 21.89
CA ALA A 493 5.25 -19.61 23.14
C ALA A 493 6.61 -19.24 23.77
N LEU A 494 6.87 -17.95 23.99
CA LEU A 494 8.07 -17.46 24.69
C LEU A 494 7.68 -16.54 25.86
N PRO A 495 8.44 -16.54 26.99
CA PRO A 495 8.11 -15.72 28.16
C PRO A 495 8.02 -14.23 27.83
N GLY A 496 6.98 -13.55 28.35
CA GLY A 496 6.77 -12.12 28.17
C GLY A 496 6.36 -11.68 26.75
N LYS A 497 6.10 -12.61 25.82
CA LYS A 497 5.74 -12.30 24.43
C LYS A 497 4.39 -12.90 24.05
N ALA A 498 3.50 -12.10 23.47
CA ALA A 498 2.26 -12.65 22.92
C ALA A 498 2.52 -13.38 21.60
N ARG A 499 1.72 -14.42 21.31
CA ARG A 499 1.82 -15.24 20.09
C ARG A 499 0.88 -14.67 19.03
N VAL A 500 1.35 -14.44 17.81
CA VAL A 500 0.54 -13.90 16.71
C VAL A 500 0.84 -14.63 15.39
N LEU A 501 -0.09 -14.51 14.45
CA LEU A 501 0.02 -15.04 13.09
C LEU A 501 0.01 -13.84 12.13
N GLY A 502 1.19 -13.28 11.84
CA GLY A 502 1.37 -11.97 11.21
C GLY A 502 0.90 -11.87 9.77
N GLU A 503 0.78 -13.01 9.08
CA GLU A 503 0.08 -13.20 7.80
C GLU A 503 -0.43 -14.66 7.67
N TRP A 504 -1.61 -14.84 7.09
CA TRP A 504 -2.14 -16.14 6.67
C TRP A 504 -3.22 -15.97 5.59
N GLY A 505 -3.70 -17.07 5.01
CA GLY A 505 -4.75 -17.04 4.00
C GLY A 505 -4.21 -17.04 2.57
N GLY A 506 -4.22 -15.88 1.90
CA GLY A 506 -3.69 -15.80 0.53
C GLY A 506 -4.52 -16.59 -0.50
N VAL A 507 -5.83 -16.75 -0.25
CA VAL A 507 -6.73 -17.56 -1.09
C VAL A 507 -7.20 -16.76 -2.29
N GLY A 508 -6.64 -17.05 -3.47
CA GLY A 508 -7.03 -16.44 -4.73
C GLY A 508 -8.47 -16.77 -5.13
N VAL A 509 -9.26 -15.75 -5.40
CA VAL A 509 -10.65 -15.85 -5.85
C VAL A 509 -10.84 -14.87 -7.02
N PRO A 510 -10.57 -15.27 -8.27
CA PRO A 510 -10.77 -14.40 -9.43
C PRO A 510 -12.25 -14.07 -9.63
N VAL A 511 -12.56 -12.78 -9.81
CA VAL A 511 -13.92 -12.28 -10.07
C VAL A 511 -13.99 -11.71 -11.49
N LYS A 512 -14.69 -12.40 -12.39
CA LYS A 512 -14.78 -12.03 -13.81
C LYS A 512 -15.25 -10.58 -13.99
N GLY A 513 -14.47 -9.79 -14.73
CA GLY A 513 -14.74 -8.37 -14.99
C GLY A 513 -14.12 -7.41 -13.96
N HIS A 514 -13.57 -7.93 -12.86
CA HIS A 514 -12.97 -7.17 -11.77
C HIS A 514 -11.51 -7.58 -11.50
N GLN A 515 -10.81 -8.07 -12.53
CA GLN A 515 -9.41 -8.50 -12.48
C GLN A 515 -8.53 -7.48 -13.20
N TRP A 516 -7.43 -7.04 -12.57
CA TRP A 516 -6.46 -6.11 -13.19
C TRP A 516 -5.83 -6.69 -14.45
N ASN A 517 -5.47 -7.98 -14.41
CA ASN A 517 -5.00 -8.73 -15.56
C ASN A 517 -5.46 -10.19 -15.45
N ALA A 518 -6.57 -10.50 -16.14
CA ALA A 518 -7.18 -11.83 -16.11
C ALA A 518 -6.26 -12.98 -16.57
N ALA A 519 -5.20 -12.69 -17.35
CA ALA A 519 -4.23 -13.69 -17.78
C ALA A 519 -3.10 -13.94 -16.76
N ALA A 520 -2.85 -12.99 -15.84
CA ALA A 520 -1.71 -13.02 -14.92
C ALA A 520 -2.08 -13.21 -13.44
N GLY A 521 -3.37 -13.27 -13.10
CA GLY A 521 -3.86 -13.35 -11.72
C GLY A 521 -3.22 -14.46 -10.87
N TRP A 522 -3.04 -14.20 -9.58
CA TRP A 522 -2.22 -14.95 -8.65
C TRP A 522 -2.90 -15.17 -7.28
N GLY A 523 -2.46 -16.18 -6.54
CA GLY A 523 -2.87 -16.50 -5.17
C GLY A 523 -2.33 -17.86 -4.75
N TYR A 524 -2.13 -18.10 -3.45
CA TYR A 524 -1.53 -19.33 -2.92
C TYR A 524 -2.41 -20.57 -3.16
N VAL A 525 -3.74 -20.40 -3.16
CA VAL A 525 -4.73 -21.42 -3.56
C VAL A 525 -5.85 -20.73 -4.33
N LYS A 526 -6.20 -21.20 -5.54
CA LYS A 526 -7.30 -20.63 -6.34
C LYS A 526 -8.61 -21.39 -6.18
N ILE A 527 -9.71 -20.66 -5.97
CA ILE A 527 -11.07 -21.19 -5.72
C ILE A 527 -12.15 -20.29 -6.33
N THR A 528 -13.41 -20.73 -6.38
CA THR A 528 -14.56 -19.89 -6.78
C THR A 528 -15.12 -19.05 -5.61
N PRO A 529 -15.89 -17.96 -5.88
CA PRO A 529 -16.60 -17.24 -4.83
C PRO A 529 -17.57 -18.11 -4.03
N SER A 530 -18.21 -19.10 -4.68
CA SER A 530 -19.12 -20.05 -4.03
C SER A 530 -18.43 -20.95 -2.99
N GLU A 531 -17.15 -21.27 -3.19
CA GLU A 531 -16.34 -22.07 -2.25
C GLU A 531 -15.73 -21.23 -1.12
N MET A 532 -15.60 -19.91 -1.31
CA MET A 532 -14.82 -19.06 -0.41
C MET A 532 -15.42 -18.93 0.99
N SER A 533 -16.74 -18.83 1.08
CA SER A 533 -17.43 -18.72 2.38
C SER A 533 -17.11 -19.90 3.31
N ASP A 534 -17.23 -21.13 2.82
CA ASP A 534 -16.99 -22.35 3.60
C ASP A 534 -15.50 -22.57 3.90
N LYS A 535 -14.61 -22.32 2.92
CA LYS A 535 -13.16 -22.40 3.14
C LYS A 535 -12.71 -21.41 4.22
N TYR A 536 -13.17 -20.16 4.13
CA TYR A 536 -12.84 -19.11 5.09
C TYR A 536 -13.38 -19.42 6.48
N ALA A 537 -14.64 -19.84 6.60
CA ALA A 537 -15.23 -20.30 7.86
C ALA A 537 -14.44 -21.47 8.49
N GLY A 538 -13.98 -22.42 7.68
CA GLY A 538 -13.15 -23.54 8.13
C GLY A 538 -11.80 -23.10 8.71
N MET A 539 -11.12 -22.16 8.05
CA MET A 539 -9.85 -21.61 8.52
C MET A 539 -10.02 -20.80 9.81
N VAL A 540 -11.03 -19.90 9.89
CA VAL A 540 -11.31 -19.13 11.11
C VAL A 540 -11.77 -20.02 12.27
N LYS A 541 -12.47 -21.13 12.01
CA LYS A 541 -12.77 -22.14 13.04
C LYS A 541 -11.49 -22.78 13.59
N ARG A 542 -10.48 -23.05 12.76
CA ARG A 542 -9.17 -23.55 13.22
C ARG A 542 -8.40 -22.49 14.02
N LEU A 543 -8.45 -21.23 13.59
CA LEU A 543 -7.89 -20.10 14.31
C LEU A 543 -8.43 -19.99 15.75
N LYS A 544 -9.72 -20.27 15.96
CA LYS A 544 -10.35 -20.26 17.30
C LYS A 544 -9.77 -21.32 18.23
N VAL A 545 -9.27 -22.44 17.70
CA VAL A 545 -8.54 -23.45 18.49
C VAL A 545 -7.21 -22.88 18.97
N TYR A 546 -6.41 -22.30 18.06
CA TYR A 546 -5.12 -21.69 18.43
C TYR A 546 -5.26 -20.51 19.37
N GLU A 547 -6.36 -19.75 19.32
CA GLU A 547 -6.66 -18.75 20.33
C GLU A 547 -6.69 -19.38 21.73
N THR A 548 -7.37 -20.52 21.92
CA THR A 548 -7.42 -21.19 23.22
C THR A 548 -6.07 -21.74 23.69
N GLU A 549 -5.14 -21.96 22.75
CA GLU A 549 -3.75 -22.40 22.97
C GLU A 549 -2.76 -21.25 23.21
N GLY A 550 -3.17 -19.99 23.00
CA GLY A 550 -2.37 -18.79 23.32
C GLY A 550 -2.19 -17.78 22.19
N LEU A 551 -2.70 -18.04 20.97
CA LEU A 551 -2.65 -17.08 19.87
C LEU A 551 -3.50 -15.84 20.22
N SER A 552 -2.91 -14.65 20.18
CA SER A 552 -3.54 -13.38 20.61
C SER A 552 -3.87 -12.43 19.47
N GLY A 553 -3.54 -12.79 18.24
CA GLY A 553 -3.88 -12.02 17.05
C GLY A 553 -3.53 -12.77 15.77
N SER A 554 -4.18 -12.38 14.67
CA SER A 554 -3.89 -12.90 13.34
C SER A 554 -4.32 -11.92 12.26
N ILE A 555 -3.54 -11.85 11.19
CA ILE A 555 -3.74 -10.93 10.07
C ILE A 555 -3.98 -11.75 8.80
N TYR A 556 -5.16 -11.61 8.19
CA TYR A 556 -5.50 -12.28 6.93
C TYR A 556 -5.02 -11.46 5.73
N THR A 557 -4.31 -12.09 4.80
CA THR A 557 -3.89 -11.50 3.53
C THR A 557 -4.93 -11.86 2.47
N GLU A 558 -5.78 -10.94 1.98
CA GLU A 558 -5.85 -9.48 2.24
C GLU A 558 -7.30 -8.93 2.11
N PRO A 559 -7.62 -7.63 2.37
CA PRO A 559 -8.99 -7.13 2.27
C PRO A 559 -9.40 -6.77 0.84
N TYR A 560 -8.45 -6.35 0.00
CA TYR A 560 -8.64 -5.99 -1.41
C TYR A 560 -7.64 -6.76 -2.25
N ASP A 561 -8.04 -7.21 -3.43
CA ASP A 561 -7.09 -7.61 -4.47
C ASP A 561 -6.16 -6.44 -4.81
N VAL A 562 -4.91 -6.73 -5.16
CA VAL A 562 -3.95 -5.70 -5.57
C VAL A 562 -3.21 -6.14 -6.83
N GLU A 563 -3.47 -5.41 -7.92
CA GLU A 563 -3.01 -5.75 -9.26
C GLU A 563 -3.30 -7.21 -9.61
N ILE A 564 -2.26 -8.06 -9.67
CA ILE A 564 -2.41 -9.48 -9.99
C ILE A 564 -2.63 -10.37 -8.75
N GLU A 565 -2.49 -9.87 -7.53
CA GLU A 565 -2.89 -10.63 -6.33
C GLU A 565 -4.43 -10.66 -6.24
N GLU A 566 -5.03 -11.84 -6.44
CA GLU A 566 -6.49 -12.05 -6.45
C GLU A 566 -6.99 -12.64 -5.11
N ASN A 567 -6.19 -12.52 -4.04
CA ASN A 567 -6.38 -13.10 -2.71
C ASN A 567 -7.14 -12.21 -1.71
N GLY A 568 -7.64 -11.06 -2.16
CA GLY A 568 -8.46 -10.14 -1.38
C GLY A 568 -9.87 -10.66 -1.09
N LEU A 569 -10.44 -10.24 0.04
CA LEU A 569 -11.87 -10.46 0.36
C LEU A 569 -12.81 -9.58 -0.48
N MET A 570 -12.30 -8.56 -1.16
CA MET A 570 -12.99 -7.67 -2.08
C MET A 570 -12.11 -7.44 -3.33
N THR A 571 -12.71 -7.08 -4.45
CA THR A 571 -11.99 -6.77 -5.70
C THR A 571 -11.22 -5.44 -5.62
N TYR A 572 -10.19 -5.29 -6.47
CA TYR A 572 -9.25 -4.17 -6.44
C TYR A 572 -9.92 -2.80 -6.65
N ASP A 573 -11.03 -2.78 -7.39
CA ASP A 573 -11.88 -1.61 -7.65
C ASP A 573 -12.89 -1.26 -6.53
N ARG A 574 -12.90 -2.04 -5.44
CA ARG A 574 -13.80 -1.91 -4.28
C ARG A 574 -15.30 -2.08 -4.61
N GLU A 575 -15.64 -2.81 -5.68
CA GLU A 575 -17.04 -3.04 -6.10
C GLU A 575 -17.64 -4.35 -5.59
N ILE A 576 -16.90 -5.46 -5.59
CA ILE A 576 -17.44 -6.81 -5.34
C ILE A 576 -16.80 -7.43 -4.09
N ILE A 577 -17.61 -7.80 -3.10
CA ILE A 577 -17.15 -8.58 -1.95
C ILE A 577 -17.31 -10.09 -2.21
N LYS A 578 -16.26 -10.86 -1.93
CA LYS A 578 -16.15 -12.28 -2.31
C LYS A 578 -16.75 -13.24 -1.28
N VAL A 579 -17.01 -12.75 -0.07
CA VAL A 579 -17.80 -13.41 0.98
C VAL A 579 -18.79 -12.36 1.49
N PRO A 580 -20.11 -12.63 1.50
CA PRO A 580 -21.09 -11.64 1.94
C PRO A 580 -20.82 -11.11 3.35
N LEU A 581 -21.00 -9.79 3.55
CA LEU A 581 -20.69 -9.12 4.82
C LEU A 581 -21.37 -9.77 6.03
N ALA A 582 -22.61 -10.23 5.88
CA ALA A 582 -23.35 -10.92 6.93
C ALA A 582 -22.64 -12.23 7.37
N THR A 583 -22.13 -12.99 6.39
CA THR A 583 -21.40 -14.24 6.58
C THR A 583 -20.04 -13.98 7.26
N LEU A 584 -19.25 -13.01 6.78
CA LEU A 584 -17.98 -12.63 7.43
C LEU A 584 -18.20 -12.23 8.89
N ARG A 585 -19.17 -11.36 9.16
CA ARG A 585 -19.48 -10.92 10.53
C ARG A 585 -19.96 -12.07 11.43
N GLN A 586 -20.67 -13.06 10.90
CA GLN A 586 -21.04 -14.27 11.64
C GLN A 586 -19.80 -15.13 11.97
N ILE A 587 -18.87 -15.27 11.02
CA ILE A 587 -17.59 -15.99 11.19
C ILE A 587 -16.69 -15.28 12.22
N HIS A 588 -16.70 -13.94 12.27
CA HIS A 588 -15.85 -13.13 13.15
C HIS A 588 -16.43 -12.86 14.55
N ALA A 589 -17.74 -13.02 14.75
CA ALA A 589 -18.41 -12.81 16.04
C ALA A 589 -17.80 -13.54 17.25
N PRO A 590 -17.17 -14.74 17.12
CA PRO A 590 -16.49 -15.39 18.24
C PRO A 590 -15.22 -14.68 18.74
N PHE A 591 -14.67 -13.70 18.00
CA PHE A 591 -13.44 -12.98 18.36
C PHE A 591 -13.68 -11.51 18.68
N VAL A 592 -14.51 -10.84 17.88
CA VAL A 592 -14.67 -9.37 17.89
C VAL A 592 -16.13 -9.01 18.06
N ALA A 593 -16.43 -8.02 18.91
CA ALA A 593 -17.78 -7.52 19.12
C ALA A 593 -18.31 -6.79 17.87
N GLN A 594 -19.41 -7.29 17.32
CA GLN A 594 -19.90 -6.88 16.00
C GLN A 594 -20.94 -5.74 16.00
N GLU A 595 -21.19 -5.08 17.13
CA GLU A 595 -22.27 -4.09 17.24
C GLU A 595 -21.93 -2.78 16.52
N ARG A 596 -20.72 -2.23 16.71
CA ARG A 596 -20.30 -1.01 16.01
C ARG A 596 -20.18 -1.21 14.50
N SER A 597 -19.72 -2.39 14.04
CA SER A 597 -19.58 -2.68 12.60
C SER A 597 -20.92 -2.67 11.85
N LYS A 598 -22.03 -3.03 12.49
CA LYS A 598 -23.39 -2.99 11.89
C LYS A 598 -23.76 -1.60 11.40
N LEU A 599 -23.35 -0.56 12.13
CA LEU A 599 -23.68 0.84 11.82
C LEU A 599 -23.05 1.31 10.50
N LEU A 600 -22.01 0.62 10.02
CA LEU A 600 -21.32 0.92 8.77
C LEU A 600 -21.91 0.18 7.56
N ILE A 601 -22.72 -0.86 7.74
CA ILE A 601 -23.25 -1.64 6.61
C ILE A 601 -24.05 -0.76 5.61
N PRO A 602 -24.94 0.16 6.04
CA PRO A 602 -25.74 0.97 5.11
C PRO A 602 -24.93 1.92 4.21
N MET A 603 -23.72 2.33 4.60
CA MET A 603 -22.88 3.25 3.83
C MET A 603 -21.98 2.55 2.80
N LEU A 604 -21.79 1.23 2.88
CA LEU A 604 -20.80 0.53 2.05
C LEU A 604 -21.31 0.20 0.62
N ALA A 605 -22.61 0.09 0.41
CA ALA A 605 -23.25 -0.12 -0.90
C ALA A 605 -22.65 -1.27 -1.76
N LEU A 606 -22.10 -2.30 -1.11
CA LEU A 606 -21.38 -3.39 -1.75
C LEU A 606 -22.29 -4.38 -2.47
N LYS A 607 -21.73 -5.01 -3.51
CA LYS A 607 -22.33 -6.14 -4.24
C LYS A 607 -21.63 -7.42 -3.82
N ASP A 608 -22.38 -8.49 -3.58
CA ASP A 608 -21.81 -9.82 -3.38
C ASP A 608 -21.35 -10.42 -4.72
N ALA A 609 -20.27 -11.19 -4.68
CA ALA A 609 -19.81 -11.98 -5.84
C ALA A 609 -20.83 -13.04 -6.26
N ASP A 610 -20.82 -13.41 -7.54
CA ASP A 610 -21.68 -14.47 -8.07
C ASP A 610 -21.29 -15.86 -7.52
N THR A 611 -22.09 -16.34 -6.59
CA THR A 611 -21.95 -17.66 -5.96
C THR A 611 -22.76 -18.76 -6.67
N THR A 612 -23.41 -18.47 -7.80
CA THR A 612 -24.11 -19.50 -8.61
C THR A 612 -23.16 -20.39 -9.42
N SER A 613 -21.88 -20.00 -9.52
CA SER A 613 -20.81 -20.82 -10.06
C SER A 613 -20.67 -22.14 -9.27
N ILE A 614 -21.02 -23.27 -9.90
CA ILE A 614 -20.93 -24.58 -9.27
C ILE A 614 -19.43 -24.91 -9.00
N PRO A 615 -19.07 -25.35 -7.78
CA PRO A 615 -17.71 -25.82 -7.48
C PRO A 615 -17.25 -26.88 -8.49
N ASP A 616 -15.98 -26.86 -8.90
CA ASP A 616 -15.43 -27.83 -9.85
C ASP A 616 -15.66 -29.27 -9.32
N PRO A 617 -16.46 -30.11 -10.00
CA PRO A 617 -16.77 -31.46 -9.52
C PRO A 617 -15.53 -32.35 -9.42
N ASN A 618 -14.42 -31.96 -10.07
CA ASN A 618 -13.15 -32.65 -10.07
C ASN A 618 -12.15 -32.07 -9.05
N ARG A 619 -12.57 -31.19 -8.12
CA ARG A 619 -11.66 -30.47 -7.20
C ARG A 619 -10.71 -31.35 -6.37
N LYS A 620 -11.16 -32.53 -5.93
CA LYS A 620 -10.27 -33.49 -5.21
C LYS A 620 -9.09 -33.93 -6.09
N GLN A 621 -9.32 -34.05 -7.40
CA GLN A 621 -8.31 -34.40 -8.38
C GLN A 621 -7.39 -33.20 -8.69
N PHE A 622 -7.94 -31.98 -8.79
CA PHE A 622 -7.15 -30.74 -8.90
C PHE A 622 -6.12 -30.60 -7.77
N LEU A 623 -6.51 -30.81 -6.50
CA LEU A 623 -5.58 -30.73 -5.37
C LEU A 623 -4.47 -31.79 -5.45
N ALA A 624 -4.84 -33.03 -5.77
CA ALA A 624 -3.87 -34.13 -5.92
C ALA A 624 -2.85 -33.86 -7.05
N ILE A 625 -3.25 -33.19 -8.14
CA ILE A 625 -2.34 -32.81 -9.23
C ILE A 625 -1.29 -31.77 -8.77
N LEU A 626 -1.66 -30.84 -7.90
CA LEU A 626 -0.73 -29.85 -7.35
C LEU A 626 0.34 -30.48 -6.45
N GLU A 627 -0.08 -31.43 -5.59
CA GLU A 627 0.84 -32.22 -4.76
C GLU A 627 1.80 -33.04 -5.65
N GLN A 628 1.26 -33.73 -6.66
CA GLN A 628 2.05 -34.53 -7.60
C GLN A 628 2.99 -33.70 -8.48
N GLU A 629 2.65 -32.45 -8.84
CA GLU A 629 3.58 -31.54 -9.51
C GLU A 629 4.75 -31.16 -8.58
N ALA A 630 4.49 -30.92 -7.29
CA ALA A 630 5.51 -30.58 -6.31
C ALA A 630 6.45 -31.77 -6.04
N ASP A 631 5.93 -33.00 -6.04
CA ASP A 631 6.71 -34.21 -5.89
C ASP A 631 7.48 -34.59 -7.17
N ALA A 632 6.86 -34.46 -8.35
CA ALA A 632 7.52 -34.71 -9.65
C ALA A 632 8.77 -33.84 -9.86
N LYS A 633 8.77 -32.60 -9.36
CA LYS A 633 9.97 -31.73 -9.36
C LYS A 633 11.14 -32.29 -8.55
N LYS A 634 10.88 -33.11 -7.52
CA LYS A 634 11.89 -33.73 -6.66
C LYS A 634 12.29 -35.11 -7.20
N SER A 635 11.30 -35.95 -7.52
CA SER A 635 11.50 -37.34 -7.95
C SER A 635 11.88 -37.50 -9.41
N HIS A 636 11.60 -36.49 -10.24
CA HIS A 636 11.60 -36.56 -11.71
C HIS A 636 10.60 -37.59 -12.30
N ASP A 637 9.68 -38.14 -11.47
CA ASP A 637 8.56 -38.95 -11.95
C ASP A 637 7.36 -38.06 -12.27
N TRP A 638 7.22 -37.75 -13.56
CA TRP A 638 6.14 -36.91 -14.09
C TRP A 638 4.83 -37.68 -14.33
N LYS A 639 4.83 -39.03 -14.26
CA LYS A 639 3.70 -39.84 -14.71
C LYS A 639 2.42 -39.65 -13.87
N PRO A 640 2.44 -39.66 -12.52
CA PRO A 640 1.23 -39.51 -11.72
C PRO A 640 0.50 -38.19 -11.99
N MET A 641 1.26 -37.09 -12.05
CA MET A 641 0.72 -35.76 -12.34
C MET A 641 0.14 -35.69 -13.76
N THR A 642 0.86 -36.23 -14.74
CA THR A 642 0.47 -36.18 -16.16
C THR A 642 -0.82 -36.99 -16.41
N ASP A 643 -0.94 -38.18 -15.84
CA ASP A 643 -2.15 -39.00 -15.96
C ASP A 643 -3.36 -38.31 -15.29
N ASN A 644 -3.19 -37.82 -14.06
CA ASN A 644 -4.28 -37.17 -13.33
C ASN A 644 -4.72 -35.86 -13.98
N LEU A 645 -3.79 -35.03 -14.49
CA LEU A 645 -4.11 -33.80 -15.22
C LEU A 645 -4.82 -34.08 -16.54
N THR A 646 -4.40 -35.13 -17.26
CA THR A 646 -5.08 -35.55 -18.49
C THR A 646 -6.52 -35.98 -18.24
N ASP A 647 -6.77 -36.78 -17.20
CA ASP A 647 -8.11 -37.22 -16.83
C ASP A 647 -8.97 -36.06 -16.28
N TYR A 648 -8.38 -35.16 -15.50
CA TYR A 648 -9.02 -33.96 -14.97
C TYR A 648 -9.53 -33.04 -16.09
N LEU A 649 -8.68 -32.74 -17.09
CA LEU A 649 -9.07 -31.92 -18.24
C LEU A 649 -10.12 -32.61 -19.11
N LYS A 650 -10.05 -33.95 -19.28
CA LYS A 650 -11.08 -34.74 -19.98
C LYS A 650 -12.44 -34.70 -19.28
N LYS A 651 -12.47 -34.58 -17.96
CA LYS A 651 -13.69 -34.42 -17.15
C LYS A 651 -14.20 -32.97 -17.09
N GLY A 652 -13.61 -32.06 -17.87
CA GLY A 652 -14.01 -30.65 -17.91
C GLY A 652 -13.65 -29.86 -16.66
N GLY A 653 -12.59 -30.25 -15.94
CA GLY A 653 -12.09 -29.49 -14.80
C GLY A 653 -11.61 -28.09 -15.19
N THR A 654 -12.04 -27.07 -14.44
CA THR A 654 -11.88 -25.63 -14.78
C THR A 654 -10.99 -24.83 -13.83
N SER A 655 -10.49 -25.45 -12.76
CA SER A 655 -9.72 -24.80 -11.69
C SER A 655 -8.26 -24.48 -12.06
N PHE A 656 -7.70 -25.10 -13.11
CA PHE A 656 -6.39 -24.70 -13.65
C PHE A 656 -6.53 -23.62 -14.72
N SER A 657 -5.82 -22.50 -14.55
CA SER A 657 -5.70 -21.49 -15.61
C SER A 657 -4.87 -22.01 -16.79
N PRO A 658 -5.06 -21.47 -18.02
CA PRO A 658 -4.29 -21.88 -19.19
C PRO A 658 -2.78 -21.71 -18.98
N ALA A 659 -2.36 -20.61 -18.34
CA ALA A 659 -0.97 -20.39 -17.92
C ALA A 659 -0.42 -21.47 -16.96
N LYS A 660 -1.24 -21.97 -16.02
CA LYS A 660 -0.84 -23.04 -15.09
C LYS A 660 -0.70 -24.39 -15.80
N ILE A 661 -1.63 -24.71 -16.71
CA ILE A 661 -1.54 -25.89 -17.59
C ILE A 661 -0.28 -25.80 -18.45
N SER A 662 0.01 -24.64 -19.06
CA SER A 662 1.22 -24.40 -19.83
C SER A 662 2.49 -24.58 -19.00
N SER A 663 2.50 -24.09 -17.75
CA SER A 663 3.62 -24.28 -16.83
C SER A 663 3.87 -25.74 -16.48
N MET A 664 2.83 -26.57 -16.39
CA MET A 664 2.97 -28.02 -16.17
C MET A 664 3.42 -28.74 -17.44
N ALA A 665 2.89 -28.37 -18.62
CA ALA A 665 3.33 -28.90 -19.90
C ALA A 665 4.82 -28.62 -20.18
N THR A 666 5.30 -27.39 -19.91
CA THR A 666 6.73 -27.03 -20.04
C THR A 666 7.61 -27.82 -19.06
N LYS A 667 7.12 -28.16 -17.86
CA LYS A 667 7.85 -29.00 -16.91
C LYS A 667 7.96 -30.45 -17.37
N VAL A 668 6.88 -31.03 -17.89
CA VAL A 668 6.93 -32.37 -18.53
C VAL A 668 7.87 -32.35 -19.74
N PHE A 669 7.78 -31.32 -20.59
CA PHE A 669 8.68 -31.12 -21.72
C PHE A 669 10.16 -31.09 -21.34
N ASN A 670 10.54 -30.35 -20.28
CA ASN A 670 11.92 -30.28 -19.81
C ASN A 670 12.34 -31.54 -19.01
N GLY A 671 11.42 -32.13 -18.26
CA GLY A 671 11.71 -33.15 -17.25
C GLY A 671 11.66 -34.61 -17.73
N THR A 672 11.20 -34.88 -18.95
CA THR A 672 11.19 -36.25 -19.50
C THR A 672 11.41 -36.29 -21.03
N SER A 673 11.73 -37.49 -21.52
CA SER A 673 11.74 -37.88 -22.94
C SER A 673 10.72 -38.97 -23.25
N ASP A 674 9.87 -39.34 -22.28
CA ASP A 674 8.77 -40.29 -22.48
C ASP A 674 7.72 -39.71 -23.44
N THR A 675 7.58 -40.35 -24.61
CA THR A 675 6.68 -39.88 -25.67
C THR A 675 5.21 -39.97 -25.28
N VAL A 676 4.81 -40.83 -24.34
CA VAL A 676 3.42 -40.89 -23.84
C VAL A 676 3.11 -39.62 -23.04
N LEU A 677 3.99 -39.26 -22.10
CA LEU A 677 3.82 -38.09 -21.25
C LEU A 677 3.90 -36.78 -22.07
N LEU A 678 4.81 -36.73 -23.05
CA LEU A 678 4.91 -35.59 -23.98
C LEU A 678 3.66 -35.46 -24.88
N ASN A 679 3.05 -36.56 -25.33
CA ASN A 679 1.79 -36.52 -26.08
C ASN A 679 0.59 -36.07 -25.22
N GLN A 680 0.57 -36.44 -23.94
CA GLN A 680 -0.42 -35.91 -22.98
C GLN A 680 -0.24 -34.38 -22.81
N ALA A 681 0.99 -33.91 -22.56
CA ALA A 681 1.30 -32.49 -22.46
C ALA A 681 0.96 -31.70 -23.74
N LEU A 682 1.22 -32.28 -24.92
CA LEU A 682 0.82 -31.74 -26.22
C LEU A 682 -0.70 -31.57 -26.31
N ALA A 683 -1.48 -32.57 -25.88
CA ALA A 683 -2.94 -32.52 -25.90
C ALA A 683 -3.51 -31.42 -24.98
N TRP A 684 -2.90 -31.18 -23.81
CA TRP A 684 -3.28 -30.04 -22.95
C TRP A 684 -2.95 -28.71 -23.62
N MET A 685 -1.74 -28.58 -24.18
CA MET A 685 -1.31 -27.34 -24.83
C MET A 685 -2.15 -26.99 -26.05
N LYS A 686 -2.71 -27.97 -26.77
CA LYS A 686 -3.68 -27.72 -27.84
C LYS A 686 -4.92 -26.98 -27.31
N GLN A 687 -5.47 -27.41 -26.17
CA GLN A 687 -6.61 -26.74 -25.53
C GLN A 687 -6.22 -25.33 -25.04
N VAL A 688 -5.04 -25.20 -24.42
CA VAL A 688 -4.51 -23.90 -23.95
C VAL A 688 -4.35 -22.90 -25.09
N VAL A 689 -3.84 -23.31 -26.26
CA VAL A 689 -3.70 -22.45 -27.45
C VAL A 689 -5.05 -22.09 -28.08
N GLU A 690 -6.07 -22.92 -27.92
CA GLU A 690 -7.44 -22.57 -28.34
C GLU A 690 -8.08 -21.53 -27.41
N MET A 691 -7.78 -21.58 -26.10
CA MET A 691 -8.24 -20.62 -25.08
C MET A 691 -7.47 -19.28 -25.13
N GLU A 692 -6.14 -19.32 -25.17
CA GLU A 692 -5.25 -18.15 -25.14
C GLU A 692 -4.29 -18.18 -26.33
N LYS A 693 -4.53 -17.31 -27.31
CA LYS A 693 -3.73 -17.21 -28.55
C LYS A 693 -2.67 -16.13 -28.42
N ASN A 694 -1.54 -16.47 -27.81
CA ASN A 694 -0.38 -15.58 -27.63
C ASN A 694 0.94 -16.28 -28.00
N SER A 695 2.03 -15.51 -28.02
CA SER A 695 3.37 -16.01 -28.36
C SER A 695 3.87 -17.13 -27.45
N VAL A 696 3.58 -17.05 -26.15
CA VAL A 696 4.01 -18.02 -25.12
C VAL A 696 3.34 -19.37 -25.34
N THR A 697 2.00 -19.40 -25.44
CA THR A 697 1.23 -20.65 -25.57
C THR A 697 1.53 -21.35 -26.89
N MET A 698 1.62 -20.60 -27.99
CA MET A 698 1.97 -21.15 -29.30
C MET A 698 3.41 -21.69 -29.35
N THR A 699 4.36 -21.00 -28.70
CA THR A 699 5.76 -21.46 -28.61
C THR A 699 5.91 -22.71 -27.75
N ALA A 700 5.20 -22.80 -26.62
CA ALA A 700 5.19 -24.02 -25.80
C ALA A 700 4.59 -25.22 -26.57
N TYR A 701 3.51 -25.01 -27.32
CA TYR A 701 2.91 -26.02 -28.18
C TYR A 701 3.84 -26.44 -29.34
N ALA A 702 4.49 -25.48 -30.00
CA ALA A 702 5.46 -25.73 -31.07
C ALA A 702 6.67 -26.54 -30.57
N ASN A 703 7.19 -26.25 -29.39
CA ASN A 703 8.29 -27.00 -28.79
C ASN A 703 7.91 -28.46 -28.48
N LEU A 704 6.70 -28.71 -27.96
CA LEU A 704 6.19 -30.08 -27.76
C LEU A 704 6.04 -30.83 -29.09
N LEU A 705 5.47 -30.21 -30.12
CA LEU A 705 5.40 -30.78 -31.48
C LEU A 705 6.81 -31.13 -31.99
N TYR A 706 7.77 -30.22 -31.82
CA TYR A 706 9.14 -30.39 -32.30
C TYR A 706 9.87 -31.54 -31.60
N LYS A 707 9.77 -31.63 -30.25
CA LYS A 707 10.38 -32.72 -29.46
C LYS A 707 9.73 -34.08 -29.73
N LEU A 708 8.47 -34.12 -30.17
CA LEU A 708 7.78 -35.32 -30.65
C LEU A 708 8.05 -35.66 -32.13
N GLY A 709 8.85 -34.86 -32.84
CA GLY A 709 9.23 -35.09 -34.24
C GLY A 709 8.27 -34.51 -35.29
N HIS A 710 7.21 -33.80 -34.88
CA HIS A 710 6.24 -33.14 -35.77
C HIS A 710 6.77 -31.80 -36.32
N ARG A 711 7.94 -31.85 -36.98
CA ARG A 711 8.74 -30.67 -37.35
C ARG A 711 8.01 -29.65 -38.22
N GLU A 712 7.22 -30.08 -39.20
CA GLU A 712 6.49 -29.15 -40.07
C GLU A 712 5.43 -28.34 -39.32
N ASP A 713 4.67 -28.98 -38.42
CA ASP A 713 3.63 -28.29 -37.66
C ASP A 713 4.23 -27.45 -36.53
N ALA A 714 5.32 -27.90 -35.92
CA ALA A 714 6.11 -27.08 -35.00
C ALA A 714 6.55 -25.76 -35.65
N LEU A 715 7.09 -25.81 -36.88
CA LEU A 715 7.52 -24.62 -37.61
C LEU A 715 6.38 -23.64 -37.90
N LYS A 716 5.19 -24.14 -38.27
CA LYS A 716 3.97 -23.32 -38.50
C LYS A 716 3.47 -22.66 -37.21
N TRP A 717 3.52 -23.36 -36.09
CA TRP A 717 3.09 -22.81 -34.79
C TRP A 717 4.11 -21.84 -34.20
N GLN A 718 5.41 -22.12 -34.36
CA GLN A 718 6.47 -21.21 -33.93
C GLN A 718 6.46 -19.91 -34.74
N GLU A 719 6.24 -19.98 -36.05
CA GLU A 719 6.07 -18.79 -36.90
C GLU A 719 4.95 -17.88 -36.38
N ARG A 720 3.78 -18.45 -36.08
CA ARG A 720 2.64 -17.71 -35.49
C ARG A 720 2.98 -17.14 -34.12
N GLY A 721 3.68 -17.90 -33.28
CA GLY A 721 4.15 -17.45 -31.97
C GLY A 721 5.10 -16.26 -32.07
N THR A 722 6.02 -16.28 -33.03
CA THR A 722 6.95 -15.17 -33.32
C THR A 722 6.22 -13.94 -33.87
N ILE A 723 5.27 -14.11 -34.79
CA ILE A 723 4.46 -12.99 -35.34
C ILE A 723 3.63 -12.30 -34.24
N LEU A 724 3.13 -13.06 -33.26
CA LEU A 724 2.35 -12.54 -32.13
C LEU A 724 3.21 -12.11 -30.93
N SER A 725 4.54 -12.11 -31.05
CA SER A 725 5.42 -11.74 -29.93
C SER A 725 5.56 -10.22 -29.77
N PRO A 726 5.66 -9.71 -28.53
CA PRO A 726 6.05 -8.33 -28.28
C PRO A 726 7.43 -8.04 -28.89
N GLU A 727 7.63 -6.81 -29.35
CA GLU A 727 8.87 -6.39 -30.02
C GLU A 727 10.13 -6.60 -29.15
N SER A 728 10.00 -6.47 -27.82
CA SER A 728 11.06 -6.78 -26.84
C SER A 728 11.54 -8.23 -26.87
N ASP A 729 10.64 -9.15 -27.20
CA ASP A 729 10.85 -10.59 -27.04
C ASP A 729 11.03 -11.29 -28.39
N MET A 730 10.70 -10.62 -29.49
CA MET A 730 10.70 -11.15 -30.85
C MET A 730 12.01 -11.85 -31.21
N LYS A 731 13.16 -11.32 -30.76
CA LYS A 731 14.47 -11.94 -30.96
C LYS A 731 14.55 -13.35 -30.36
N MET A 732 14.03 -13.57 -29.15
CA MET A 732 14.02 -14.89 -28.50
C MET A 732 13.16 -15.89 -29.27
N TYR A 733 11.95 -15.49 -29.69
CA TYR A 733 11.05 -16.36 -30.46
C TYR A 733 11.59 -16.65 -31.87
N GLN A 734 12.27 -15.69 -32.49
CA GLN A 734 12.98 -15.86 -33.75
C GLN A 734 14.16 -16.84 -33.61
N GLU A 735 14.97 -16.73 -32.56
CA GLU A 735 16.07 -17.67 -32.27
C GLU A 735 15.57 -19.12 -32.09
N ILE A 736 14.44 -19.31 -31.38
CA ILE A 736 13.78 -20.63 -31.25
C ILE A 736 13.34 -21.14 -32.63
N TRP A 737 12.72 -20.29 -33.45
CA TRP A 737 12.26 -20.66 -34.79
C TRP A 737 13.41 -21.05 -35.72
N ASP A 738 14.52 -20.31 -35.67
CA ASP A 738 15.68 -20.58 -36.52
C ASP A 738 16.45 -21.83 -36.09
N LYS A 739 16.48 -22.17 -34.78
CA LYS A 739 16.91 -23.49 -34.31
C LYS A 739 16.06 -24.62 -34.88
N MET A 740 14.72 -24.51 -34.82
CA MET A 740 13.81 -25.50 -35.40
C MET A 740 13.99 -25.66 -36.92
N LYS A 741 14.24 -24.56 -37.64
CA LYS A 741 14.53 -24.59 -39.08
C LYS A 741 15.82 -25.36 -39.37
N LYS A 742 16.88 -25.14 -38.59
CA LYS A 742 18.16 -25.85 -38.74
C LYS A 742 18.11 -27.32 -38.32
N GLY A 743 17.13 -27.73 -37.52
CA GLY A 743 17.08 -29.08 -36.94
C GLY A 743 17.84 -29.21 -35.63
N GLU A 744 18.13 -28.08 -34.97
CA GLU A 744 18.81 -28.00 -33.68
C GLU A 744 17.78 -28.14 -32.54
N ASN A 745 18.18 -28.65 -31.37
CA ASN A 745 17.32 -28.67 -30.19
C ASN A 745 17.02 -27.24 -29.70
N THR A 746 15.78 -27.03 -29.27
CA THR A 746 15.34 -25.75 -28.65
C THR A 746 15.43 -25.77 -27.12
N TRP A 747 15.71 -26.93 -26.53
CA TRP A 747 15.97 -27.14 -25.11
C TRP A 747 17.48 -27.43 -24.87
N PRO A 748 17.98 -27.28 -23.62
CA PRO A 748 19.37 -27.59 -23.26
C PRO A 748 19.77 -29.06 -23.48
#